data_AF-A0A1M5KDM5-F1
#
_entry.id   AF-A0A1M5KDM5-F1
#
_cell.length_a   1.000
_cell.length_b   1.000
_cell.length_c   1.000
_cell.angle_alpha   90.00
_cell.angle_beta   90.00
_cell.angle_gamma   90.00
#
_symmetry.space_group_name_H-M   'P 1'
#
loop_
_entity.id
_entity.type
_entity.pdbx_description
1 polymer ?
#
loop_
_entity_poly.entity_id
_entity_poly.type
_entity_poly.pdbx_seq_one_letter_code
_entity_poly.pdbx_strand_id
1 'polypeptide(L)'
;MEFTKTLLAFGLAAAASASAAQYEAEDGTLTKDAAVASNTEASGGKYVKMNGGDITFPAVTVEKAGQYSVVVHYMNNYGGDKINYVGVGSTTSQVSFPVTDKGKFVDVETVLTLSAGANTIAITNSWGWIDVDYIEVKEFEAKAFTLCNAPVTKNATPSAIKLYNFLVNNFGKKTISGVMTGNMDAYTIGDATQHEDVQAVYKAGGKYPALIGADLMNATGANKDEGWFQQYTEKAIDIAKTTWKKGGIPAFTWHWRPGDEVEFYVKGAHDTYTEFDFSEAFIKGSTTWDTTSAAYKAIVGDIDYVSQIFLDLQKEGVAAIFRPLHESGGNWFWWSINTGKQFVALYQLLYERMVFKNGVNNLIWDFNPQDASKLSWTPGETYYDVLSVDIYNKANDHQSNSAAFIDFANKGGTNKIIALSENGPIPDVDNMYAENAPWSWWMPWYESWSAGFVSQTAESVWKKNLADERIITLDEMPGWDNYNEAVSATKACPTSTENAKYGAGEATPEDYKNLMMAVTYTALNDSGANIELKKVPNLTGATTVSLKITNNGSGGADNGIWVGLAFVRNGMKDDAWTWEMSTSTGCWINDGASATCEFDITKYEDDDKVEHPIDLDNLFSVTLMVAAVGFEGTVIFDELVADNGKVISAFDKKTELFTAADQSKGHIAKIELVDETGAPAAIKPVVAKASASAKLGVSGKTVSLTTAKAGMVAVEVFGMNGKRVATLYKGNLAAGTSAFSLADMPKGRYIVRVKGAGIAATQPVLIK
;
A
#
# COMPACT_ATOMS: atom_id res chain seq x y z
N MET A 1 47.51 17.85 -66.92
CA MET A 1 46.49 16.79 -66.81
C MET A 1 45.66 17.13 -65.59
N GLU A 2 44.48 17.69 -65.85
CA GLU A 2 43.55 18.17 -64.82
C GLU A 2 42.74 17.00 -64.26
N PHE A 3 42.65 16.93 -62.93
CA PHE A 3 41.71 16.07 -62.24
C PHE A 3 40.34 16.76 -62.19
N THR A 4 39.36 16.12 -62.83
CA THR A 4 37.97 16.58 -62.91
C THR A 4 37.31 16.48 -61.53
N LYS A 5 36.74 17.59 -61.06
CA LYS A 5 35.91 17.66 -59.85
C LYS A 5 34.54 17.01 -60.11
N THR A 6 34.20 15.95 -59.39
CA THR A 6 32.83 15.44 -59.30
C THR A 6 32.21 16.01 -58.02
N LEU A 7 31.25 16.93 -58.16
CA LEU A 7 30.37 17.33 -57.05
C LEU A 7 29.48 16.15 -56.68
N LEU A 8 29.64 15.59 -55.48
CA LEU A 8 28.58 14.81 -54.84
C LEU A 8 27.56 15.79 -54.26
N ALA A 9 26.34 15.77 -54.79
CA ALA A 9 25.20 16.42 -54.19
C ALA A 9 24.85 15.67 -52.89
N PHE A 10 25.10 16.31 -51.74
CA PHE A 10 24.46 15.91 -50.49
C PHE A 10 22.97 16.20 -50.61
N GLY A 11 22.16 15.16 -50.86
CA GLY A 11 20.74 15.22 -50.61
C GLY A 11 20.53 15.38 -49.11
N LEU A 12 20.01 16.53 -48.68
CA LEU A 12 19.38 16.63 -47.37
C LEU A 12 18.21 15.63 -47.36
N ALA A 13 18.39 14.51 -46.66
CA ALA A 13 17.25 13.75 -46.18
C ALA A 13 16.57 14.60 -45.11
N ALA A 14 15.48 15.27 -45.48
CA ALA A 14 14.57 15.83 -44.50
C ALA A 14 14.03 14.65 -43.68
N ALA A 15 14.39 14.60 -42.40
CA ALA A 15 13.68 13.76 -41.45
C ALA A 15 12.24 14.28 -41.42
N ALA A 16 11.32 13.56 -42.07
CA ALA A 16 9.90 13.79 -41.89
C ALA A 16 9.59 13.35 -40.47
N SER A 17 9.47 14.30 -39.55
CA SER A 17 8.87 14.06 -38.24
C SER A 17 7.45 13.58 -38.51
N ALA A 18 7.11 12.34 -38.16
CA ALA A 18 5.73 11.89 -38.15
C ALA A 18 4.96 12.79 -37.18
N SER A 19 4.10 13.67 -37.70
CA SER A 19 3.27 14.52 -36.86
C SER A 19 2.18 13.65 -36.23
N ALA A 20 2.01 13.73 -34.90
CA ALA A 20 0.93 13.07 -34.22
C ALA A 20 -0.43 13.49 -34.80
N ALA A 21 -1.35 12.53 -34.95
CA ALA A 21 -2.68 12.78 -35.51
C ALA A 21 -3.68 12.97 -34.37
N GLN A 22 -4.28 14.16 -34.30
CA GLN A 22 -5.32 14.50 -33.34
C GLN A 22 -6.72 14.21 -33.94
N TYR A 23 -7.60 13.65 -33.13
CA TYR A 23 -8.99 13.35 -33.45
C TYR A 23 -9.90 13.92 -32.36
N GLU A 24 -10.66 14.97 -32.68
CA GLU A 24 -11.57 15.64 -31.73
C GLU A 24 -12.71 14.70 -31.32
N ALA A 25 -13.04 14.69 -30.03
CA ALA A 25 -14.07 13.79 -29.50
C ALA A 25 -15.47 14.14 -30.03
N GLU A 26 -15.77 15.43 -30.22
CA GLU A 26 -17.06 15.87 -30.74
C GLU A 26 -17.32 15.49 -32.21
N ASP A 27 -16.28 15.14 -32.95
CA ASP A 27 -16.37 14.61 -34.32
C ASP A 27 -16.55 13.08 -34.34
N GLY A 28 -16.41 12.43 -33.18
CA GLY A 28 -16.65 11.01 -32.99
C GLY A 28 -18.14 10.63 -33.06
N THR A 29 -18.40 9.33 -33.23
CA THR A 29 -19.74 8.76 -33.05
C THR A 29 -20.02 8.60 -31.56
N LEU A 30 -20.99 9.37 -31.06
CA LEU A 30 -21.42 9.36 -29.67
C LEU A 30 -22.63 8.44 -29.49
N THR A 31 -22.59 7.57 -28.49
CA THR A 31 -23.72 6.68 -28.19
C THR A 31 -24.07 6.69 -26.69
N LYS A 32 -25.25 6.17 -26.36
CA LYS A 32 -25.84 6.20 -25.01
C LYS A 32 -25.95 7.65 -24.51
N ASP A 33 -25.35 7.98 -23.37
CA ASP A 33 -25.49 9.28 -22.68
C ASP A 33 -24.35 10.27 -22.99
N ALA A 34 -23.47 9.93 -23.95
CA ALA A 34 -22.38 10.81 -24.34
C ALA A 34 -22.91 12.03 -25.12
N ALA A 35 -22.48 13.23 -24.74
CA ALA A 35 -22.98 14.47 -25.33
C ALA A 35 -21.89 15.54 -25.45
N VAL A 36 -21.93 16.29 -26.56
CA VAL A 36 -21.04 17.44 -26.79
C VAL A 36 -21.36 18.57 -25.80
N ALA A 37 -20.30 19.17 -25.25
CA ALA A 37 -20.34 20.37 -24.43
C ALA A 37 -19.28 21.37 -24.90
N SER A 38 -19.19 22.54 -24.25
CA SER A 38 -18.26 23.59 -24.62
C SER A 38 -17.45 24.06 -23.41
N ASN A 39 -16.15 24.27 -23.61
CA ASN A 39 -15.21 24.83 -22.65
C ASN A 39 -14.12 25.55 -23.44
N THR A 40 -13.73 26.75 -23.01
CA THR A 40 -12.68 27.54 -23.68
C THR A 40 -11.29 26.92 -23.57
N GLU A 41 -11.09 26.04 -22.59
CA GLU A 41 -9.84 25.31 -22.40
C GLU A 41 -9.73 24.06 -23.31
N ALA A 42 -10.83 23.63 -23.94
CA ALA A 42 -10.82 22.48 -24.84
C ALA A 42 -10.38 22.87 -26.26
N SER A 43 -9.75 21.94 -26.98
CA SER A 43 -9.43 22.09 -28.40
C SER A 43 -10.70 22.41 -29.18
N GLY A 44 -10.62 23.38 -30.10
CA GLY A 44 -11.80 23.85 -30.84
C GLY A 44 -12.95 24.44 -29.99
N GLY A 45 -12.80 24.56 -28.67
CA GLY A 45 -13.80 25.07 -27.73
C GLY A 45 -14.90 24.06 -27.35
N LYS A 46 -14.77 22.79 -27.74
CA LYS A 46 -15.75 21.73 -27.50
C LYS A 46 -15.07 20.49 -26.93
N TYR A 47 -15.87 19.66 -26.29
CA TYR A 47 -15.44 18.37 -25.77
C TYR A 47 -16.67 17.49 -25.61
N VAL A 48 -16.48 16.21 -25.32
CA VAL A 48 -17.58 15.27 -25.05
C VAL A 48 -17.64 14.95 -23.57
N LYS A 49 -18.82 15.18 -22.97
CA LYS A 49 -19.18 14.59 -21.68
C LYS A 49 -19.56 13.15 -21.89
N MET A 50 -18.73 12.23 -21.46
CA MET A 50 -18.99 10.80 -21.65
C MET A 50 -20.19 10.35 -20.82
N ASN A 51 -20.36 10.87 -19.58
CA ASN A 51 -21.39 10.40 -18.63
C ASN A 51 -21.40 8.85 -18.56
N GLY A 52 -22.54 8.19 -18.77
CA GLY A 52 -22.64 6.73 -18.90
C GLY A 52 -22.48 6.20 -20.33
N GLY A 53 -22.04 7.03 -21.29
CA GLY A 53 -21.98 6.69 -22.71
C GLY A 53 -20.61 6.38 -23.27
N ASP A 54 -20.53 6.24 -24.58
CA ASP A 54 -19.32 5.81 -25.30
C ASP A 54 -18.97 6.80 -26.42
N ILE A 55 -17.67 6.93 -26.70
CA ILE A 55 -17.11 7.74 -27.78
C ILE A 55 -16.39 6.80 -28.74
N THR A 56 -16.76 6.83 -30.03
CA THR A 56 -16.06 6.08 -31.07
C THR A 56 -15.44 7.03 -32.06
N PHE A 57 -14.15 6.87 -32.33
CA PHE A 57 -13.38 7.62 -33.31
C PHE A 57 -13.29 6.80 -34.61
N PRO A 58 -14.20 7.02 -35.59
CA PRO A 58 -14.13 6.31 -36.86
C PRO A 58 -12.93 6.79 -37.68
N ALA A 59 -12.28 5.85 -38.38
CA ALA A 59 -11.23 6.15 -39.37
C ALA A 59 -9.94 6.77 -38.81
N VAL A 60 -9.52 6.38 -37.60
CA VAL A 60 -8.15 6.62 -37.13
C VAL A 60 -7.18 5.90 -38.06
N THR A 61 -6.39 6.65 -38.83
CA THR A 61 -5.60 6.09 -39.92
C THR A 61 -4.12 6.12 -39.58
N VAL A 62 -3.47 4.96 -39.69
CA VAL A 62 -2.02 4.83 -39.53
C VAL A 62 -1.40 4.21 -40.78
N GLU A 63 -0.18 4.63 -41.13
CA GLU A 63 0.48 4.17 -42.36
C GLU A 63 0.96 2.72 -42.27
N LYS A 64 1.37 2.29 -41.08
CA LYS A 64 1.93 0.95 -40.82
C LYS A 64 1.15 0.27 -39.71
N ALA A 65 1.06 -1.05 -39.79
CA ALA A 65 0.58 -1.83 -38.66
C ALA A 65 1.65 -1.81 -37.56
N GLY A 66 1.23 -1.68 -36.30
CA GLY A 66 2.15 -1.61 -35.17
C GLY A 66 1.49 -1.09 -33.90
N GLN A 67 2.31 -0.85 -32.88
CA GLN A 67 1.86 -0.22 -31.64
C GLN A 67 1.88 1.30 -31.78
N TYR A 68 0.81 1.92 -31.30
CA TYR A 68 0.65 3.37 -31.28
C TYR A 68 0.25 3.80 -29.87
N SER A 69 0.90 4.86 -29.40
CA SER A 69 0.46 5.57 -28.21
C SER A 69 -0.81 6.34 -28.56
N VAL A 70 -1.86 6.09 -27.78
CA VAL A 70 -3.12 6.81 -27.80
C VAL A 70 -3.17 7.66 -26.54
N VAL A 71 -2.96 8.95 -26.71
CA VAL A 71 -3.12 9.94 -25.65
C VAL A 71 -4.57 10.37 -25.65
N VAL A 72 -5.25 10.20 -24.52
CA VAL A 72 -6.59 10.73 -24.30
C VAL A 72 -6.43 12.04 -23.52
N HIS A 73 -6.77 13.16 -24.15
CA HIS A 73 -6.82 14.45 -23.47
C HIS A 73 -8.18 14.60 -22.79
N TYR A 74 -8.19 14.54 -21.47
CA TYR A 74 -9.41 14.37 -20.68
C TYR A 74 -9.45 15.26 -19.45
N MET A 75 -10.65 15.44 -18.91
CA MET A 75 -10.92 16.04 -17.62
C MET A 75 -11.79 15.07 -16.80
N ASN A 76 -11.41 14.78 -15.56
CA ASN A 76 -12.24 14.05 -14.61
C ASN A 76 -12.56 14.95 -13.41
N ASN A 77 -13.72 15.59 -13.47
CA ASN A 77 -14.21 16.50 -12.42
C ASN A 77 -15.37 15.89 -11.60
N TYR A 78 -15.55 14.57 -11.68
CA TYR A 78 -16.73 13.85 -11.15
C TYR A 78 -16.50 13.20 -9.77
N GLY A 79 -15.35 13.46 -9.15
CA GLY A 79 -15.00 12.99 -7.81
C GLY A 79 -14.49 11.55 -7.82
N GLY A 80 -13.28 11.35 -7.29
CA GLY A 80 -12.56 10.07 -7.35
C GLY A 80 -12.12 9.70 -8.76
N ASP A 81 -11.16 8.80 -8.85
CA ASP A 81 -10.65 8.30 -10.13
C ASP A 81 -11.76 7.58 -10.90
N LYS A 82 -11.60 7.49 -12.22
CA LYS A 82 -12.51 6.77 -13.10
C LYS A 82 -11.73 5.75 -13.90
N ILE A 83 -12.35 4.62 -14.20
CA ILE A 83 -11.79 3.61 -15.08
C ILE A 83 -12.72 3.50 -16.28
N ASN A 84 -12.17 3.56 -17.48
CA ASN A 84 -12.91 3.30 -18.73
C ASN A 84 -12.06 2.42 -19.64
N TYR A 85 -12.70 1.77 -20.61
CA TYR A 85 -12.01 0.95 -21.59
C TYR A 85 -11.61 1.81 -22.79
N VAL A 86 -10.36 1.69 -23.24
CA VAL A 86 -9.86 2.28 -24.48
C VAL A 86 -9.36 1.15 -25.37
N GLY A 87 -9.80 1.07 -26.63
CA GLY A 87 -9.44 -0.08 -27.47
C GLY A 87 -9.87 -0.01 -28.92
N VAL A 88 -9.56 -1.08 -29.65
CA VAL A 88 -9.94 -1.31 -31.05
C VAL A 88 -10.71 -2.62 -31.19
N GLY A 89 -11.91 -2.55 -31.75
CA GLY A 89 -12.78 -3.72 -31.89
C GLY A 89 -13.11 -4.36 -30.54
N SER A 90 -12.79 -5.64 -30.38
CA SER A 90 -12.96 -6.40 -29.13
C SER A 90 -11.76 -6.33 -28.17
N THR A 91 -10.65 -5.72 -28.60
CA THR A 91 -9.43 -5.63 -27.80
C THR A 91 -9.40 -4.29 -27.09
N THR A 92 -9.52 -4.30 -25.76
CA THR A 92 -9.58 -3.09 -24.93
C THR A 92 -8.61 -3.15 -23.76
N SER A 93 -8.11 -1.99 -23.35
CA SER A 93 -7.33 -1.79 -22.12
C SER A 93 -8.16 -1.01 -21.12
N GLN A 94 -8.12 -1.39 -19.84
CA GLN A 94 -8.62 -0.53 -18.77
C GLN A 94 -7.66 0.62 -18.56
N VAL A 95 -8.15 1.85 -18.69
CA VAL A 95 -7.37 3.06 -18.47
C VAL A 95 -7.94 3.77 -17.25
N SER A 96 -7.06 4.09 -16.30
CA SER A 96 -7.39 4.92 -15.13
C SER A 96 -7.27 6.39 -15.51
N PHE A 97 -8.29 7.15 -15.14
CA PHE A 97 -8.44 8.59 -15.35
C PHE A 97 -8.52 9.26 -13.96
N PRO A 98 -7.36 9.63 -13.37
CA PRO A 98 -7.31 10.35 -12.10
C PRO A 98 -8.13 11.64 -12.08
N VAL A 99 -8.54 12.09 -10.89
CA VAL A 99 -9.23 13.39 -10.73
C VAL A 99 -8.36 14.52 -11.26
N THR A 100 -8.96 15.42 -12.04
CA THR A 100 -8.31 16.63 -12.53
C THR A 100 -8.90 17.87 -11.87
N ASP A 101 -8.14 18.97 -11.89
CA ASP A 101 -8.67 20.28 -11.52
C ASP A 101 -9.87 20.61 -12.41
N LYS A 102 -10.95 21.11 -11.81
CA LYS A 102 -12.15 21.49 -12.55
C LYS A 102 -11.81 22.48 -13.67
N GLY A 103 -12.18 22.12 -14.90
CA GLY A 103 -11.98 22.93 -16.11
C GLY A 103 -10.64 22.69 -16.79
N LYS A 104 -9.73 21.89 -16.22
CA LYS A 104 -8.45 21.55 -16.82
C LYS A 104 -8.46 20.15 -17.41
N PHE A 105 -8.05 20.07 -18.67
CA PHE A 105 -7.75 18.82 -19.34
C PHE A 105 -6.29 18.44 -19.11
N VAL A 106 -6.04 17.15 -18.98
CA VAL A 106 -4.71 16.54 -18.84
C VAL A 106 -4.64 15.29 -19.71
N ASP A 107 -3.43 14.80 -19.92
CA ASP A 107 -3.21 13.62 -20.74
C ASP A 107 -3.20 12.35 -19.89
N VAL A 108 -3.82 11.30 -20.42
CA VAL A 108 -3.47 9.92 -20.07
C VAL A 108 -3.08 9.18 -21.34
N GLU A 109 -2.02 8.39 -21.27
CA GLU A 109 -1.51 7.63 -22.41
C GLU A 109 -1.79 6.14 -22.20
N THR A 110 -2.25 5.47 -23.25
CA THR A 110 -2.31 4.02 -23.37
C THR A 110 -1.71 3.59 -24.70
N VAL A 111 -1.39 2.31 -24.88
CA VAL A 111 -0.83 1.79 -26.13
C VAL A 111 -1.77 0.77 -26.74
N LEU A 112 -2.11 0.98 -28.02
CA LEU A 112 -2.97 0.08 -28.79
C LEU A 112 -2.20 -0.47 -29.99
N THR A 113 -2.48 -1.73 -30.35
CA THR A 113 -2.04 -2.31 -31.63
C THR A 113 -3.03 -1.90 -32.73
N LEU A 114 -2.56 -1.18 -33.75
CA LEU A 114 -3.36 -0.70 -34.87
C LEU A 114 -2.95 -1.42 -36.16
N SER A 115 -3.92 -1.68 -37.03
CA SER A 115 -3.69 -2.19 -38.39
C SER A 115 -3.31 -1.05 -39.34
N ALA A 116 -2.55 -1.33 -40.39
CA ALA A 116 -2.30 -0.34 -41.44
C ALA A 116 -3.62 0.10 -42.10
N GLY A 117 -3.79 1.40 -42.32
CA GLY A 117 -5.03 1.99 -42.80
C GLY A 117 -5.97 2.42 -41.68
N ALA A 118 -7.28 2.37 -41.95
CA ALA A 118 -8.30 2.88 -41.05
C ALA A 118 -8.60 1.89 -39.90
N ASN A 119 -8.61 2.41 -38.69
CA ASN A 119 -8.97 1.74 -37.45
C ASN A 119 -10.16 2.45 -36.79
N THR A 120 -10.84 1.74 -35.89
CA THR A 120 -11.88 2.30 -35.04
C THR A 120 -11.43 2.21 -33.60
N ILE A 121 -11.04 3.34 -33.02
CA ILE A 121 -10.71 3.44 -31.60
C ILE A 121 -11.98 3.82 -30.85
N ALA A 122 -12.25 3.17 -29.73
CA ALA A 122 -13.38 3.48 -28.87
C ALA A 122 -12.94 3.70 -27.42
N ILE A 123 -13.58 4.68 -26.79
CA ILE A 123 -13.59 4.87 -25.35
C ILE A 123 -14.97 4.43 -24.87
N THR A 124 -15.06 3.27 -24.25
CA THR A 124 -16.33 2.68 -23.82
C THR A 124 -16.46 2.68 -22.30
N ASN A 125 -17.69 2.90 -21.85
CA ASN A 125 -18.03 3.03 -20.45
C ASN A 125 -17.66 1.77 -19.65
N SER A 126 -16.87 1.97 -18.60
CA SER A 126 -16.79 1.05 -17.45
C SER A 126 -17.39 1.74 -16.22
N TRP A 127 -16.70 2.75 -15.70
CA TRP A 127 -17.23 3.63 -14.66
C TRP A 127 -17.84 4.89 -15.26
N GLY A 128 -17.44 5.27 -16.48
CA GLY A 128 -17.94 6.43 -17.21
C GLY A 128 -17.37 7.72 -16.64
N TRP A 129 -18.17 8.79 -16.74
CA TRP A 129 -17.98 10.07 -16.06
C TRP A 129 -16.58 10.66 -16.21
N ILE A 130 -16.13 10.75 -17.45
CA ILE A 130 -14.98 11.57 -17.87
C ILE A 130 -15.43 12.50 -19.00
N ASP A 131 -14.74 13.62 -19.12
CA ASP A 131 -14.91 14.58 -20.20
C ASP A 131 -13.71 14.43 -21.14
N VAL A 132 -13.92 14.14 -22.42
CA VAL A 132 -12.85 13.90 -23.39
C VAL A 132 -12.84 15.02 -24.42
N ASP A 133 -11.70 15.67 -24.57
CA ASP A 133 -11.46 16.69 -25.58
C ASP A 133 -11.10 16.02 -26.91
N TYR A 134 -9.99 15.28 -26.95
CA TYR A 134 -9.54 14.55 -28.13
C TYR A 134 -8.75 13.30 -27.78
N ILE A 135 -8.48 12.50 -28.80
CA ILE A 135 -7.37 11.55 -28.77
C ILE A 135 -6.26 11.98 -29.72
N GLU A 136 -5.02 11.82 -29.30
CA GLU A 136 -3.85 11.96 -30.15
C GLU A 136 -3.22 10.58 -30.35
N VAL A 137 -2.92 10.24 -31.60
CA VAL A 137 -2.32 8.96 -31.99
C VAL A 137 -0.93 9.22 -32.56
N LYS A 138 0.08 8.62 -31.94
CA LYS A 138 1.49 8.73 -32.32
C LYS A 138 2.15 7.35 -32.32
N GLU A 139 3.18 7.17 -33.15
CA GLU A 139 3.95 5.92 -33.15
C GLU A 139 4.49 5.64 -31.74
N PHE A 140 4.34 4.41 -31.25
CA PHE A 140 4.86 4.03 -29.95
C PHE A 140 6.36 3.73 -30.05
N GLU A 141 7.16 4.41 -29.24
CA GLU A 141 8.56 4.07 -29.03
C GLU A 141 8.73 3.43 -27.65
N ALA A 142 9.05 2.14 -27.63
CA ALA A 142 9.32 1.42 -26.39
C ALA A 142 10.54 2.04 -25.67
N LYS A 143 10.39 2.34 -24.37
CA LYS A 143 11.47 2.92 -23.59
C LYS A 143 12.62 1.92 -23.42
N ALA A 144 13.84 2.38 -23.64
CA ALA A 144 15.03 1.60 -23.36
C ALA A 144 15.19 1.37 -21.83
N PHE A 145 15.46 0.13 -21.45
CA PHE A 145 15.74 -0.21 -20.05
C PHE A 145 17.15 0.19 -19.62
N THR A 146 17.23 0.74 -18.41
CA THR A 146 18.44 1.25 -17.75
C THR A 146 18.77 0.41 -16.53
N LEU A 147 18.70 -0.91 -16.69
CA LEU A 147 18.94 -1.88 -15.62
C LEU A 147 20.36 -1.76 -15.08
N CYS A 148 20.46 -1.92 -13.77
CA CYS A 148 21.71 -2.09 -13.09
C CYS A 148 21.99 -3.60 -12.93
N ASN A 149 23.26 -4.01 -12.85
CA ASN A 149 23.65 -5.42 -12.94
C ASN A 149 24.02 -6.07 -11.60
N ALA A 150 23.48 -5.54 -10.50
CA ALA A 150 23.62 -6.09 -9.15
C ALA A 150 22.31 -5.89 -8.37
N PRO A 151 21.96 -6.81 -7.45
CA PRO A 151 20.73 -6.68 -6.67
C PRO A 151 20.82 -5.52 -5.67
N VAL A 152 19.66 -5.07 -5.18
CA VAL A 152 19.53 -3.98 -4.18
C VAL A 152 20.14 -4.36 -2.83
N THR A 153 20.23 -5.67 -2.54
CA THR A 153 20.89 -6.19 -1.35
C THR A 153 22.39 -5.95 -1.43
N LYS A 154 22.88 -4.98 -0.66
CA LYS A 154 24.28 -4.51 -0.69
C LYS A 154 25.32 -5.62 -0.53
N ASN A 155 25.04 -6.60 0.34
CA ASN A 155 25.95 -7.70 0.66
C ASN A 155 25.45 -9.02 0.07
N ALA A 156 24.79 -8.99 -1.09
CA ALA A 156 24.24 -10.17 -1.74
C ALA A 156 25.30 -11.28 -1.90
N THR A 157 24.87 -12.53 -1.70
CA THR A 157 25.73 -13.71 -1.91
C THR A 157 26.11 -13.85 -3.39
N PRO A 158 27.24 -14.54 -3.71
CA PRO A 158 27.60 -14.82 -5.09
C PRO A 158 26.49 -15.49 -5.90
N SER A 159 25.71 -16.38 -5.27
CA SER A 159 24.56 -17.04 -5.89
C SER A 159 23.46 -16.05 -6.26
N ALA A 160 23.12 -15.10 -5.38
CA ALA A 160 22.13 -14.06 -5.68
C ALA A 160 22.63 -13.10 -6.76
N ILE A 161 23.91 -12.72 -6.74
CA ILE A 161 24.51 -11.89 -7.79
C ILE A 161 24.41 -12.60 -9.16
N LYS A 162 24.78 -13.88 -9.23
CA LYS A 162 24.62 -14.70 -10.45
C LYS A 162 23.19 -14.77 -10.94
N LEU A 163 22.24 -15.03 -10.03
CA LEU A 163 20.82 -15.09 -10.36
C LEU A 163 20.34 -13.75 -10.93
N TYR A 164 20.58 -12.64 -10.25
CA TYR A 164 20.16 -11.33 -10.74
C TYR A 164 20.83 -10.95 -12.07
N ASN A 165 22.14 -11.19 -12.19
CA ASN A 165 22.89 -10.97 -13.42
C ASN A 165 22.31 -11.79 -14.59
N PHE A 166 21.90 -13.03 -14.35
CA PHE A 166 21.21 -13.85 -15.33
C PHE A 166 19.88 -13.25 -15.76
N LEU A 167 19.06 -12.78 -14.80
CA LEU A 167 17.79 -12.10 -15.11
C LEU A 167 18.02 -10.84 -15.96
N VAL A 168 18.94 -9.96 -15.55
CA VAL A 168 19.28 -8.71 -16.27
C VAL A 168 19.78 -8.97 -17.69
N ASN A 169 20.65 -9.97 -17.87
CA ASN A 169 21.26 -10.24 -19.18
C ASN A 169 20.28 -10.84 -20.20
N ASN A 170 19.25 -11.52 -19.71
CA ASN A 170 18.21 -12.14 -20.53
C ASN A 170 16.98 -11.24 -20.72
N PHE A 171 16.69 -10.35 -19.77
CA PHE A 171 15.53 -9.46 -19.85
C PHE A 171 15.49 -8.66 -21.15
N GLY A 172 14.31 -8.62 -21.79
CA GLY A 172 14.11 -8.02 -23.10
C GLY A 172 14.55 -8.86 -24.30
N LYS A 173 15.32 -9.94 -24.08
CA LYS A 173 15.81 -10.84 -25.15
C LYS A 173 15.15 -12.21 -25.06
N LYS A 174 15.02 -12.74 -23.84
CA LYS A 174 14.47 -14.05 -23.55
C LYS A 174 13.52 -13.98 -22.35
N THR A 175 12.53 -14.87 -22.36
CA THR A 175 11.58 -15.05 -21.26
C THR A 175 11.80 -16.40 -20.60
N ILE A 176 11.92 -16.42 -19.29
CA ILE A 176 12.11 -17.64 -18.50
C ILE A 176 10.76 -18.33 -18.32
N SER A 177 10.70 -19.62 -18.65
CA SER A 177 9.51 -20.45 -18.41
C SER A 177 9.37 -20.80 -16.93
N GLY A 178 8.17 -20.66 -16.38
CA GLY A 178 7.89 -20.91 -14.97
C GLY A 178 6.68 -21.82 -14.74
N VAL A 179 6.51 -22.31 -13.51
CA VAL A 179 5.25 -22.86 -13.00
C VAL A 179 5.22 -22.79 -11.47
N MET A 180 4.07 -22.47 -10.88
CA MET A 180 3.88 -22.60 -9.44
C MET A 180 3.58 -24.05 -9.04
N THR A 181 4.08 -24.47 -7.89
CA THR A 181 3.70 -25.75 -7.26
C THR A 181 2.65 -25.51 -6.17
N GLY A 182 1.63 -26.36 -6.14
CA GLY A 182 0.56 -26.31 -5.14
C GLY A 182 0.59 -27.53 -4.23
N ASN A 183 -0.04 -28.60 -4.66
CA ASN A 183 -0.23 -29.80 -3.84
C ASN A 183 1.05 -30.58 -3.57
N MET A 184 1.48 -30.55 -2.30
CA MET A 184 2.67 -31.24 -1.84
C MET A 184 2.43 -32.69 -1.42
N ASP A 185 1.19 -33.18 -1.36
CA ASP A 185 0.87 -34.49 -0.75
C ASP A 185 1.60 -35.66 -1.43
N ALA A 186 1.55 -35.69 -2.77
CA ALA A 186 2.18 -36.74 -3.57
C ALA A 186 3.67 -36.50 -3.87
N TYR A 187 4.18 -35.29 -3.60
CA TYR A 187 5.58 -34.95 -3.85
C TYR A 187 6.51 -35.69 -2.88
N THR A 188 7.53 -36.34 -3.44
CA THR A 188 8.62 -36.96 -2.68
C THR A 188 9.88 -36.09 -2.81
N ILE A 189 10.47 -35.73 -1.67
CA ILE A 189 11.69 -34.92 -1.56
C ILE A 189 12.83 -35.50 -2.43
N GLY A 190 13.54 -34.63 -3.13
CA GLY A 190 14.79 -34.94 -3.83
C GLY A 190 14.83 -34.57 -5.31
N ASP A 191 13.69 -34.28 -5.94
CA ASP A 191 13.65 -33.85 -7.34
C ASP A 191 12.36 -33.08 -7.69
N ALA A 192 12.43 -31.73 -7.70
CA ALA A 192 11.32 -30.86 -8.09
C ALA A 192 10.70 -31.18 -9.46
N THR A 193 11.45 -31.79 -10.39
CA THR A 193 10.90 -32.17 -11.69
C THR A 193 9.84 -33.26 -11.59
N GLN A 194 9.78 -34.00 -10.47
CA GLN A 194 8.77 -35.02 -10.22
C GLN A 194 7.48 -34.45 -9.60
N HIS A 195 7.45 -33.16 -9.24
CA HIS A 195 6.24 -32.50 -8.77
C HIS A 195 5.15 -32.54 -9.86
N GLU A 196 3.90 -32.78 -9.48
CA GLU A 196 2.82 -33.01 -10.45
C GLU A 196 2.57 -31.80 -11.37
N ASP A 197 2.64 -30.58 -10.82
CA ASP A 197 2.53 -29.33 -11.60
C ASP A 197 3.68 -29.16 -12.62
N VAL A 198 4.90 -29.49 -12.22
CA VAL A 198 6.08 -29.44 -13.11
C VAL A 198 5.98 -30.50 -14.20
N GLN A 199 5.46 -31.68 -13.86
CA GLN A 199 5.15 -32.74 -14.82
C GLN A 199 3.99 -32.37 -15.76
N ALA A 200 3.02 -31.57 -15.32
CA ALA A 200 1.94 -31.10 -16.18
C ALA A 200 2.50 -30.22 -17.32
N VAL A 201 3.41 -29.31 -17.01
CA VAL A 201 4.11 -28.50 -18.02
C VAL A 201 4.92 -29.38 -18.98
N TYR A 202 5.68 -30.33 -18.45
CA TYR A 202 6.45 -31.26 -19.27
C TYR A 202 5.57 -32.08 -20.21
N LYS A 203 4.42 -32.58 -19.74
CA LYS A 203 3.45 -33.32 -20.57
C LYS A 203 2.84 -32.43 -21.66
N ALA A 204 2.57 -31.17 -21.35
CA ALA A 204 1.92 -30.24 -22.28
C ALA A 204 2.86 -29.77 -23.40
N GLY A 205 4.13 -29.46 -23.09
CA GLY A 205 5.05 -28.86 -24.07
C GLY A 205 6.41 -29.55 -24.25
N GLY A 206 6.67 -30.66 -23.55
CA GLY A 206 7.83 -31.54 -23.79
C GLY A 206 9.15 -31.10 -23.15
N LYS A 207 9.18 -29.98 -22.43
CA LYS A 207 10.35 -29.48 -21.69
C LYS A 207 9.96 -29.07 -20.27
N TYR A 208 10.93 -29.07 -19.37
CA TYR A 208 10.74 -28.62 -17.99
C TYR A 208 10.88 -27.09 -17.89
N PRO A 209 10.06 -26.42 -17.06
CA PRO A 209 10.19 -25.00 -16.81
C PRO A 209 11.50 -24.69 -16.09
N ALA A 210 12.14 -23.58 -16.43
CA ALA A 210 13.39 -23.14 -15.83
C ALA A 210 13.20 -22.55 -14.42
N LEU A 211 12.04 -21.96 -14.15
CA LEU A 211 11.63 -21.41 -12.86
C LEU A 211 10.56 -22.30 -12.22
N ILE A 212 10.71 -22.60 -10.93
CA ILE A 212 9.72 -23.38 -10.17
C ILE A 212 9.35 -22.59 -8.92
N GLY A 213 8.08 -22.24 -8.81
CA GLY A 213 7.50 -21.52 -7.68
C GLY A 213 7.11 -22.46 -6.55
N ALA A 214 7.31 -22.04 -5.31
CA ALA A 214 6.81 -22.70 -4.10
C ALA A 214 6.24 -21.64 -3.13
N ASP A 215 5.38 -22.07 -2.21
CA ASP A 215 4.75 -21.17 -1.25
C ASP A 215 5.25 -21.42 0.18
N LEU A 216 5.39 -20.35 0.97
CA LEU A 216 5.64 -20.40 2.41
C LEU A 216 4.35 -20.26 3.24
N MET A 217 3.17 -20.40 2.64
CA MET A 217 1.87 -20.17 3.30
C MET A 217 1.63 -20.95 4.60
N ASN A 218 2.32 -22.08 4.75
CA ASN A 218 2.22 -22.97 5.91
C ASN A 218 3.43 -22.87 6.85
N ALA A 219 4.38 -21.97 6.55
CA ALA A 219 5.55 -21.73 7.40
C ALA A 219 5.17 -20.99 8.69
N THR A 220 4.09 -20.21 8.68
CA THR A 220 3.58 -19.42 9.81
C THR A 220 2.06 -19.60 9.96
N GLY A 221 1.48 -19.02 11.00
CA GLY A 221 0.05 -19.17 11.32
C GLY A 221 -0.24 -20.20 12.41
N ALA A 222 -1.50 -20.27 12.83
CA ALA A 222 -1.97 -21.10 13.95
C ALA A 222 -1.58 -22.58 13.86
N ASN A 223 -1.58 -23.12 12.64
CA ASN A 223 -1.42 -24.55 12.37
C ASN A 223 0.01 -24.92 11.94
N LYS A 224 0.97 -23.97 11.98
CA LYS A 224 2.33 -24.16 11.47
C LYS A 224 3.08 -25.35 12.10
N ASP A 225 2.70 -25.73 13.33
CA ASP A 225 3.32 -26.84 14.07
C ASP A 225 2.62 -28.18 13.83
N GLU A 226 1.53 -28.21 13.05
CA GLU A 226 0.87 -29.44 12.65
C GLU A 226 1.66 -30.16 11.54
N GLY A 227 1.65 -31.50 11.58
CA GLY A 227 2.51 -32.32 10.73
C GLY A 227 2.35 -32.09 9.22
N TRP A 228 1.13 -31.82 8.74
CA TRP A 228 0.91 -31.53 7.31
C TRP A 228 1.49 -30.17 6.91
N PHE A 229 1.31 -29.13 7.72
CA PHE A 229 1.82 -27.78 7.48
C PHE A 229 3.36 -27.75 7.50
N GLN A 230 3.97 -28.47 8.45
CA GLN A 230 5.42 -28.65 8.50
C GLN A 230 5.94 -29.37 7.24
N GLN A 231 5.34 -30.51 6.88
CA GLN A 231 5.74 -31.29 5.69
C GLN A 231 5.59 -30.49 4.39
N TYR A 232 4.54 -29.69 4.28
CA TYR A 232 4.36 -28.78 3.15
C TYR A 232 5.55 -27.82 3.04
N THR A 233 5.91 -27.17 4.14
CA THR A 233 7.02 -26.20 4.19
C THR A 233 8.37 -26.88 3.90
N GLU A 234 8.63 -28.07 4.46
CA GLU A 234 9.82 -28.87 4.17
C GLU A 234 9.95 -29.21 2.68
N LYS A 235 8.84 -29.58 2.05
CA LYS A 235 8.77 -29.90 0.61
C LYS A 235 8.97 -28.66 -0.26
N ALA A 236 8.41 -27.51 0.11
CA ALA A 236 8.67 -26.23 -0.56
C ALA A 236 10.17 -25.86 -0.53
N ILE A 237 10.84 -26.08 0.61
CA ILE A 237 12.28 -25.86 0.75
C ILE A 237 13.07 -26.84 -0.13
N ASP A 238 12.67 -28.12 -0.18
CA ASP A 238 13.31 -29.11 -1.05
C ASP A 238 13.14 -28.80 -2.54
N ILE A 239 11.96 -28.31 -2.96
CA ILE A 239 11.74 -27.83 -4.32
C ILE A 239 12.76 -26.76 -4.66
N ALA A 240 12.99 -25.80 -3.77
CA ALA A 240 13.97 -24.75 -4.02
C ALA A 240 15.40 -25.28 -4.17
N LYS A 241 15.82 -26.18 -3.26
CA LYS A 241 17.15 -26.80 -3.28
C LYS A 241 17.38 -27.61 -4.55
N THR A 242 16.41 -28.44 -4.94
CA THR A 242 16.53 -29.36 -6.07
C THR A 242 16.41 -28.63 -7.40
N THR A 243 15.58 -27.59 -7.48
CA THR A 243 15.52 -26.66 -8.62
C THR A 243 16.86 -25.97 -8.83
N TRP A 244 17.41 -25.35 -7.78
CA TRP A 244 18.71 -24.70 -7.83
C TRP A 244 19.84 -25.66 -8.24
N LYS A 245 19.88 -26.86 -7.65
CA LYS A 245 20.88 -27.89 -7.97
C LYS A 245 20.84 -28.32 -9.45
N LYS A 246 19.68 -28.26 -10.10
CA LYS A 246 19.55 -28.54 -11.55
C LYS A 246 19.86 -27.34 -12.43
N GLY A 247 20.25 -26.20 -11.85
CA GLY A 247 20.50 -24.96 -12.57
C GLY A 247 19.26 -24.10 -12.80
N GLY A 248 18.09 -24.51 -12.29
CA GLY A 248 16.85 -23.74 -12.36
C GLY A 248 16.78 -22.61 -11.33
N ILE A 249 15.71 -21.83 -11.42
CA ILE A 249 15.45 -20.67 -10.57
C ILE A 249 14.31 -21.00 -9.59
N PRO A 250 14.59 -21.13 -8.29
CA PRO A 250 13.52 -21.24 -7.31
C PRO A 250 12.90 -19.86 -7.05
N ALA A 251 11.58 -19.82 -7.00
CA ALA A 251 10.82 -18.63 -6.64
C ALA A 251 9.89 -18.93 -5.45
N PHE A 252 9.82 -18.02 -4.48
CA PHE A 252 8.95 -18.15 -3.33
C PHE A 252 7.92 -17.03 -3.30
N THR A 253 6.66 -17.41 -3.12
CA THR A 253 5.58 -16.54 -2.65
C THR A 253 5.29 -16.86 -1.19
N TRP A 254 4.65 -15.94 -0.48
CA TRP A 254 4.22 -16.18 0.89
C TRP A 254 2.79 -15.67 1.10
N HIS A 255 1.81 -16.57 1.02
CA HIS A 255 0.47 -16.28 1.53
C HIS A 255 0.50 -16.26 3.06
N TRP A 256 0.90 -15.11 3.62
CA TRP A 256 1.28 -14.97 5.01
C TRP A 256 0.08 -15.07 5.94
N ARG A 257 -0.01 -16.15 6.72
CA ARG A 257 -0.90 -16.30 7.88
C ARG A 257 -0.20 -15.69 9.12
N PRO A 258 -0.63 -14.52 9.65
CA PRO A 258 0.15 -13.78 10.63
C PRO A 258 -0.06 -14.30 12.07
N GLY A 259 1.03 -14.54 12.80
CA GLY A 259 1.00 -15.00 14.19
C GLY A 259 0.20 -16.29 14.36
N ASP A 260 -0.86 -16.24 15.17
CA ASP A 260 -1.75 -17.37 15.46
C ASP A 260 -3.02 -17.34 14.60
N GLU A 261 -3.04 -16.59 13.50
CA GLU A 261 -4.17 -16.56 12.57
C GLU A 261 -4.20 -17.82 11.71
N VAL A 262 -5.41 -18.27 11.41
CA VAL A 262 -5.63 -19.40 10.50
C VAL A 262 -5.62 -18.93 9.05
N GLU A 263 -5.99 -17.70 8.74
CA GLU A 263 -6.22 -17.22 7.36
C GLU A 263 -5.36 -16.00 6.99
N PHE A 264 -5.19 -15.78 5.69
CA PHE A 264 -4.50 -14.61 5.13
C PHE A 264 -5.45 -13.68 4.34
N TYR A 265 -6.63 -14.18 3.98
CA TYR A 265 -7.68 -13.39 3.35
C TYR A 265 -8.40 -12.50 4.35
N VAL A 266 -8.84 -11.33 3.90
CA VAL A 266 -9.65 -10.43 4.72
C VAL A 266 -11.14 -10.69 4.50
N LYS A 267 -11.96 -10.14 5.40
CA LYS A 267 -13.41 -10.28 5.32
C LYS A 267 -13.96 -9.80 3.97
N GLY A 268 -14.70 -10.67 3.29
CA GLY A 268 -15.32 -10.40 2.00
C GLY A 268 -14.48 -10.82 0.79
N ALA A 269 -13.21 -11.18 0.97
CA ALA A 269 -12.39 -11.78 -0.07
C ALA A 269 -12.59 -13.30 -0.17
N HIS A 270 -12.85 -13.95 0.96
CA HIS A 270 -13.09 -15.40 1.05
C HIS A 270 -14.07 -15.73 2.20
N ASP A 271 -14.67 -16.92 2.18
CA ASP A 271 -15.64 -17.37 3.18
C ASP A 271 -15.01 -17.48 4.57
N THR A 272 -13.76 -17.93 4.63
CA THR A 272 -12.88 -17.88 5.81
C THR A 272 -11.93 -16.69 5.68
N TYR A 273 -11.71 -15.97 6.78
CA TYR A 273 -10.91 -14.74 6.78
C TYR A 273 -10.26 -14.49 8.15
N THR A 274 -9.24 -13.64 8.14
CA THR A 274 -8.63 -13.07 9.33
C THR A 274 -9.15 -11.66 9.60
N GLU A 275 -9.17 -11.26 10.87
CA GLU A 275 -9.40 -9.88 11.31
C GLU A 275 -8.08 -9.17 11.69
N PHE A 276 -6.93 -9.78 11.39
CA PHE A 276 -5.62 -9.21 11.69
C PHE A 276 -5.43 -7.85 10.99
N ASP A 277 -5.21 -6.82 11.79
CA ASP A 277 -4.96 -5.46 11.33
C ASP A 277 -3.55 -5.04 11.73
N PHE A 278 -2.64 -5.06 10.75
CA PHE A 278 -1.25 -4.69 10.99
C PHE A 278 -1.07 -3.21 11.34
N SER A 279 -2.09 -2.36 11.19
CA SER A 279 -2.01 -0.98 11.66
C SER A 279 -1.90 -0.91 13.19
N GLU A 280 -2.37 -1.93 13.91
CA GLU A 280 -2.22 -2.07 15.37
C GLU A 280 -0.75 -2.28 15.79
N ALA A 281 0.15 -2.53 14.84
CA ALA A 281 1.58 -2.60 15.10
C ALA A 281 2.28 -1.23 15.06
N PHE A 282 1.60 -0.15 14.66
CA PHE A 282 2.15 1.20 14.65
C PHE A 282 1.83 1.97 15.93
N ILE A 283 2.70 2.93 16.27
CA ILE A 283 2.34 4.05 17.15
C ILE A 283 1.18 4.77 16.49
N LYS A 284 0.08 4.96 17.23
CA LYS A 284 -1.14 5.65 16.79
C LYS A 284 -0.79 6.95 16.06
N GLY A 285 -1.43 7.21 14.92
CA GLY A 285 -1.20 8.44 14.18
C GLY A 285 0.03 8.41 13.25
N SER A 286 0.76 7.30 13.18
CA SER A 286 2.03 7.23 12.46
C SER A 286 2.23 5.94 11.67
N THR A 287 3.39 5.84 11.00
CA THR A 287 3.95 4.61 10.42
C THR A 287 5.20 4.13 11.17
N THR A 288 5.41 4.64 12.39
CA THR A 288 6.48 4.17 13.29
C THR A 288 5.98 2.96 14.06
N TRP A 289 6.75 1.88 14.14
CA TRP A 289 6.32 0.67 14.85
C TRP A 289 6.27 0.85 16.36
N ASP A 290 5.18 0.41 16.99
CA ASP A 290 5.14 0.11 18.42
C ASP A 290 5.70 -1.29 18.65
N THR A 291 7.00 -1.34 18.99
CA THR A 291 7.72 -2.60 19.24
C THR A 291 7.17 -3.43 20.41
N THR A 292 6.28 -2.86 21.22
CA THR A 292 5.67 -3.54 22.37
C THR A 292 4.33 -4.20 22.02
N SER A 293 3.69 -3.77 20.93
CA SER A 293 2.40 -4.28 20.47
C SER A 293 2.44 -5.77 20.12
N ALA A 294 1.29 -6.44 20.29
CA ALA A 294 1.15 -7.86 19.93
C ALA A 294 1.27 -8.07 18.42
N ALA A 295 0.66 -7.19 17.62
CA ALA A 295 0.73 -7.24 16.17
C ALA A 295 2.18 -7.11 15.65
N TYR A 296 2.97 -6.18 16.20
CA TYR A 296 4.39 -6.07 15.83
C TYR A 296 5.18 -7.34 16.17
N LYS A 297 4.96 -7.90 17.36
CA LYS A 297 5.65 -9.12 17.79
C LYS A 297 5.28 -10.33 16.93
N ALA A 298 4.02 -10.46 16.54
CA ALA A 298 3.57 -11.49 15.61
C ALA A 298 4.26 -11.33 14.23
N ILE A 299 4.20 -10.11 13.67
CA ILE A 299 4.83 -9.76 12.39
C ILE A 299 6.33 -10.09 12.40
N VAL A 300 7.07 -9.63 13.41
CA VAL A 300 8.51 -9.85 13.50
C VAL A 300 8.86 -11.30 13.79
N GLY A 301 8.06 -12.00 14.60
CA GLY A 301 8.26 -13.43 14.86
C GLY A 301 8.18 -14.27 13.59
N ASP A 302 7.18 -14.00 12.76
CA ASP A 302 7.00 -14.65 11.46
C ASP A 302 8.13 -14.32 10.49
N ILE A 303 8.53 -13.04 10.39
CA ILE A 303 9.65 -12.61 9.55
C ILE A 303 10.95 -13.31 10.00
N ASP A 304 11.19 -13.43 11.31
CA ASP A 304 12.39 -14.09 11.84
C ASP A 304 12.40 -15.60 11.51
N TYR A 305 11.24 -16.27 11.58
CA TYR A 305 11.12 -17.67 11.18
C TYR A 305 11.37 -17.88 9.68
N VAL A 306 10.74 -17.07 8.82
CA VAL A 306 10.96 -17.11 7.37
C VAL A 306 12.41 -16.75 7.02
N SER A 307 13.03 -15.81 7.75
CA SER A 307 14.46 -15.50 7.62
C SER A 307 15.32 -16.74 7.85
N GLN A 308 14.98 -17.57 8.85
CA GLN A 308 15.75 -18.78 9.15
C GLN A 308 15.72 -19.78 7.98
N ILE A 309 14.57 -19.95 7.33
CA ILE A 309 14.45 -20.78 6.12
C ILE A 309 15.44 -20.31 5.03
N PHE A 310 15.45 -19.01 4.75
CA PHE A 310 16.35 -18.46 3.73
C PHE A 310 17.82 -18.46 4.14
N LEU A 311 18.12 -18.31 5.43
CA LEU A 311 19.48 -18.50 5.95
C LEU A 311 19.98 -19.94 5.78
N ASP A 312 19.10 -20.93 5.91
CA ASP A 312 19.47 -22.33 5.68
C ASP A 312 19.70 -22.62 4.19
N LEU A 313 18.86 -22.06 3.30
CA LEU A 313 19.14 -22.06 1.86
C LEU A 313 20.46 -21.34 1.52
N GLN A 314 20.73 -20.22 2.18
CA GLN A 314 21.97 -19.44 2.00
C GLN A 314 23.21 -20.25 2.39
N LYS A 315 23.15 -21.01 3.50
CA LYS A 315 24.25 -21.89 3.93
C LYS A 315 24.55 -22.97 2.89
N GLU A 316 23.54 -23.40 2.14
CA GLU A 316 23.66 -24.37 1.05
C GLU A 316 24.02 -23.72 -0.30
N GLY A 317 24.24 -22.39 -0.33
CA GLY A 317 24.58 -21.65 -1.54
C GLY A 317 23.41 -21.48 -2.52
N VAL A 318 22.17 -21.71 -2.07
CA VAL A 318 20.95 -21.55 -2.87
C VAL A 318 20.51 -20.09 -2.81
N ALA A 319 20.29 -19.48 -3.99
CA ALA A 319 19.59 -18.21 -4.10
C ALA A 319 18.19 -18.40 -4.68
N ALA A 320 17.29 -17.46 -4.39
CA ALA A 320 15.90 -17.53 -4.83
C ALA A 320 15.33 -16.15 -5.16
N ILE A 321 14.27 -16.13 -5.97
CA ILE A 321 13.37 -14.98 -6.05
C ILE A 321 12.41 -15.06 -4.86
N PHE A 322 12.20 -13.96 -4.15
CA PHE A 322 11.22 -13.88 -3.07
C PHE A 322 10.25 -12.74 -3.35
N ARG A 323 8.96 -13.09 -3.47
CA ARG A 323 7.85 -12.19 -3.75
C ARG A 323 6.91 -12.12 -2.54
N PRO A 324 7.30 -11.41 -1.46
CA PRO A 324 6.46 -11.24 -0.29
C PRO A 324 5.40 -10.17 -0.52
N LEU A 325 4.32 -10.21 0.27
CA LEU A 325 3.31 -9.15 0.31
C LEU A 325 2.74 -8.83 -1.08
N HIS A 326 2.49 -9.89 -1.87
CA HIS A 326 2.08 -9.79 -3.26
C HIS A 326 0.66 -9.27 -3.44
N GLU A 327 0.33 -8.89 -4.67
CA GLU A 327 -0.94 -8.28 -5.08
C GLU A 327 -1.32 -7.05 -4.24
N SER A 328 -0.29 -6.26 -3.90
CA SER A 328 -0.44 -5.12 -3.00
C SER A 328 -1.39 -4.06 -3.58
N GLY A 329 -2.31 -3.58 -2.74
CA GLY A 329 -3.36 -2.63 -3.14
C GLY A 329 -4.64 -3.25 -3.71
N GLY A 330 -4.71 -4.59 -3.82
CA GLY A 330 -5.91 -5.34 -4.20
C GLY A 330 -7.02 -5.39 -3.14
N ASN A 331 -6.66 -5.20 -1.87
CA ASN A 331 -7.54 -5.22 -0.68
C ASN A 331 -8.15 -6.60 -0.32
N TRP A 332 -7.61 -7.72 -0.81
CA TRP A 332 -8.06 -9.06 -0.43
C TRP A 332 -7.15 -9.80 0.56
N PHE A 333 -5.90 -9.35 0.71
CA PHE A 333 -4.96 -9.83 1.73
C PHE A 333 -4.80 -8.83 2.87
N TRP A 334 -4.50 -9.30 4.08
CA TRP A 334 -4.41 -8.45 5.27
C TRP A 334 -3.34 -7.35 5.15
N TRP A 335 -2.26 -7.57 4.41
CA TRP A 335 -1.23 -6.55 4.17
C TRP A 335 -1.69 -5.42 3.24
N SER A 336 -2.86 -5.57 2.60
CA SER A 336 -3.41 -4.62 1.64
C SER A 336 -4.65 -3.86 2.11
N ILE A 337 -5.05 -3.96 3.39
CA ILE A 337 -6.28 -3.31 3.90
C ILE A 337 -6.12 -1.84 4.31
N ASN A 338 -4.87 -1.38 4.39
CA ASN A 338 -4.49 -0.07 4.93
C ASN A 338 -3.93 0.85 3.84
N THR A 339 -3.44 2.04 4.20
CA THR A 339 -2.90 2.99 3.21
C THR A 339 -1.60 2.48 2.56
N GLY A 340 -1.29 2.95 1.34
CA GLY A 340 -0.03 2.65 0.69
C GLY A 340 1.20 3.03 1.53
N LYS A 341 1.13 4.09 2.34
CA LYS A 341 2.23 4.48 3.26
C LYS A 341 2.46 3.42 4.35
N GLN A 342 1.40 2.85 4.92
CA GLN A 342 1.51 1.80 5.93
C GLN A 342 2.05 0.50 5.31
N PHE A 343 1.61 0.16 4.10
CA PHE A 343 2.19 -0.96 3.34
C PHE A 343 3.70 -0.77 3.11
N VAL A 344 4.12 0.42 2.69
CA VAL A 344 5.54 0.74 2.49
C VAL A 344 6.33 0.50 3.77
N ALA A 345 5.80 0.92 4.93
CA ALA A 345 6.44 0.65 6.21
C ALA A 345 6.55 -0.86 6.51
N LEU A 346 5.50 -1.65 6.23
CA LEU A 346 5.50 -3.11 6.39
C LEU A 346 6.52 -3.80 5.49
N TYR A 347 6.59 -3.46 4.21
CA TYR A 347 7.56 -4.02 3.28
C TYR A 347 8.99 -3.68 3.69
N GLN A 348 9.24 -2.42 4.10
CA GLN A 348 10.56 -2.00 4.58
C GLN A 348 10.94 -2.71 5.89
N LEU A 349 10.00 -2.91 6.83
CA LEU A 349 10.26 -3.72 8.03
C LEU A 349 10.70 -5.13 7.67
N LEU A 350 9.97 -5.78 6.77
CA LEU A 350 10.27 -7.13 6.31
C LEU A 350 11.66 -7.20 5.67
N TYR A 351 11.96 -6.30 4.73
CA TYR A 351 13.29 -6.24 4.10
C TYR A 351 14.40 -5.95 5.11
N GLU A 352 14.28 -4.89 5.92
CA GLU A 352 15.34 -4.49 6.85
C GLU A 352 15.59 -5.55 7.92
N ARG A 353 14.53 -6.21 8.41
CA ARG A 353 14.66 -7.30 9.37
C ARG A 353 15.34 -8.51 8.72
N MET A 354 14.93 -8.94 7.54
CA MET A 354 15.56 -10.08 6.87
C MET A 354 17.03 -9.79 6.50
N VAL A 355 17.28 -8.67 5.83
CA VAL A 355 18.59 -8.35 5.24
C VAL A 355 19.56 -7.81 6.29
N PHE A 356 19.19 -6.76 7.01
CA PHE A 356 20.12 -6.05 7.90
C PHE A 356 20.17 -6.66 9.30
N LYS A 357 19.06 -7.16 9.85
CA LYS A 357 19.06 -7.79 11.18
C LYS A 357 19.49 -9.24 11.12
N ASN A 358 18.87 -10.04 10.25
CA ASN A 358 19.02 -11.50 10.24
C ASN A 358 20.12 -11.97 9.29
N GLY A 359 20.53 -11.15 8.31
CA GLY A 359 21.63 -11.46 7.40
C GLY A 359 21.25 -12.34 6.22
N VAL A 360 19.98 -12.31 5.82
CA VAL A 360 19.48 -12.94 4.58
C VAL A 360 19.98 -12.12 3.39
N ASN A 361 20.87 -12.70 2.59
CA ASN A 361 21.54 -12.05 1.47
C ASN A 361 21.49 -12.88 0.17
N ASN A 362 20.70 -13.95 0.13
CA ASN A 362 20.57 -14.86 -1.01
C ASN A 362 19.28 -14.64 -1.83
N LEU A 363 18.62 -13.50 -1.66
CA LEU A 363 17.32 -13.22 -2.28
C LEU A 363 17.38 -12.15 -3.37
N ILE A 364 16.57 -12.36 -4.40
CA ILE A 364 16.12 -11.33 -5.34
C ILE A 364 14.72 -10.92 -4.94
N TRP A 365 14.53 -9.64 -4.64
CA TRP A 365 13.31 -9.10 -4.08
C TRP A 365 12.32 -8.71 -5.18
N ASP A 366 11.15 -9.33 -5.19
CA ASP A 366 10.10 -9.06 -6.17
C ASP A 366 8.95 -8.27 -5.52
N PHE A 367 8.73 -7.05 -5.99
CA PHE A 367 7.61 -6.21 -5.59
C PHE A 367 6.46 -6.35 -6.58
N ASN A 368 5.31 -6.80 -6.07
CA ASN A 368 4.13 -7.14 -6.85
C ASN A 368 2.92 -6.29 -6.38
N PRO A 369 2.67 -5.14 -7.01
CA PRO A 369 1.39 -4.44 -6.89
C PRO A 369 0.31 -5.12 -7.72
N GLN A 370 -0.96 -4.91 -7.34
CA GLN A 370 -2.12 -5.39 -8.11
C GLN A 370 -2.02 -5.01 -9.60
N ASP A 371 -1.67 -3.76 -9.87
CA ASP A 371 -1.43 -3.23 -11.22
C ASP A 371 -0.64 -1.91 -11.14
N ALA A 372 -0.31 -1.34 -12.29
CA ALA A 372 0.48 -0.11 -12.38
C ALA A 372 -0.20 1.13 -11.75
N SER A 373 -1.50 1.11 -11.46
CA SER A 373 -2.17 2.18 -10.69
C SER A 373 -1.78 2.18 -9.21
N LYS A 374 -1.27 1.05 -8.69
CA LYS A 374 -0.83 0.89 -7.30
C LYS A 374 0.66 1.16 -7.10
N LEU A 375 1.36 1.77 -8.06
CA LEU A 375 2.78 2.11 -7.89
C LEU A 375 3.06 3.10 -6.75
N SER A 376 2.05 3.81 -6.24
CA SER A 376 2.14 4.60 -5.00
C SER A 376 2.43 3.75 -3.75
N TRP A 377 2.27 2.43 -3.84
CA TRP A 377 2.61 1.45 -2.80
C TRP A 377 4.06 0.95 -2.90
N THR A 378 4.86 1.51 -3.82
CA THR A 378 6.26 1.12 -3.98
C THR A 378 7.04 1.26 -2.68
N PRO A 379 7.77 0.20 -2.23
CA PRO A 379 8.57 0.27 -1.00
C PRO A 379 9.80 1.19 -1.14
N GLY A 380 10.02 1.77 -2.32
CA GLY A 380 11.19 2.57 -2.68
C GLY A 380 12.19 1.75 -3.50
N GLU A 381 12.82 2.38 -4.49
CA GLU A 381 13.66 1.69 -5.49
C GLU A 381 14.85 0.90 -4.92
N THR A 382 15.23 1.13 -3.67
CA THR A 382 16.32 0.42 -2.98
C THR A 382 15.86 -0.83 -2.21
N TYR A 383 14.56 -1.16 -2.23
CA TYR A 383 14.00 -2.28 -1.45
C TYR A 383 13.53 -3.47 -2.29
N TYR A 384 13.56 -3.35 -3.62
CA TYR A 384 13.15 -4.43 -4.52
C TYR A 384 14.01 -4.46 -5.79
N ASP A 385 14.19 -5.64 -6.36
CA ASP A 385 14.96 -5.92 -7.58
C ASP A 385 14.07 -6.00 -8.82
N VAL A 386 12.90 -6.61 -8.68
CA VAL A 386 11.95 -6.88 -9.77
C VAL A 386 10.60 -6.23 -9.46
N LEU A 387 9.98 -5.68 -10.49
CA LEU A 387 8.60 -5.21 -10.46
C LEU A 387 7.74 -6.22 -11.23
N SER A 388 6.70 -6.75 -10.62
CA SER A 388 5.89 -7.79 -11.25
C SER A 388 4.40 -7.51 -11.17
N VAL A 389 3.61 -8.31 -11.89
CA VAL A 389 2.15 -8.26 -11.90
C VAL A 389 1.58 -9.66 -12.06
N ASP A 390 0.40 -9.87 -11.49
CA ASP A 390 -0.35 -11.13 -11.57
C ASP A 390 -1.56 -10.91 -12.50
N ILE A 391 -1.64 -11.66 -13.62
CA ILE A 391 -2.70 -11.47 -14.62
C ILE A 391 -3.37 -12.81 -14.98
N TYR A 392 -4.61 -12.94 -14.54
CA TYR A 392 -5.44 -14.13 -14.77
C TYR A 392 -6.41 -13.93 -15.94
N ASN A 393 -5.92 -14.21 -17.15
CA ASN A 393 -6.74 -14.22 -18.36
C ASN A 393 -7.72 -15.41 -18.36
N LYS A 394 -8.77 -15.32 -19.19
CA LYS A 394 -9.70 -16.44 -19.40
C LYS A 394 -8.97 -17.63 -20.02
N ALA A 395 -9.41 -18.85 -19.73
CA ALA A 395 -8.82 -20.04 -20.34
C ALA A 395 -8.71 -19.94 -21.88
N ASN A 396 -7.55 -20.29 -22.42
CA ASN A 396 -7.12 -20.16 -23.82
C ASN A 396 -7.01 -18.72 -24.36
N ASP A 397 -6.98 -17.71 -23.51
CA ASP A 397 -6.65 -16.34 -23.88
C ASP A 397 -5.15 -16.07 -23.70
N HIS A 398 -4.42 -16.07 -24.82
CA HIS A 398 -2.96 -16.02 -24.91
C HIS A 398 -2.41 -14.64 -25.27
N GLN A 399 -3.13 -13.58 -24.90
CA GLN A 399 -2.65 -12.22 -25.10
C GLN A 399 -1.28 -11.99 -24.45
N SER A 400 -0.49 -11.12 -25.07
CA SER A 400 0.84 -10.72 -24.57
C SER A 400 0.78 -10.01 -23.21
N ASN A 401 -0.40 -9.47 -22.86
CA ASN A 401 -0.59 -8.50 -21.78
C ASN A 401 0.30 -7.25 -21.93
N SER A 402 0.62 -6.85 -23.17
CA SER A 402 1.54 -5.74 -23.45
C SER A 402 1.14 -4.41 -22.84
N ALA A 403 -0.16 -4.13 -22.77
CA ALA A 403 -0.66 -2.91 -22.13
C ALA A 403 -0.18 -2.80 -20.68
N ALA A 404 -0.23 -3.90 -19.91
CA ALA A 404 0.27 -3.93 -18.55
C ALA A 404 1.80 -3.74 -18.51
N PHE A 405 2.56 -4.50 -19.32
CA PHE A 405 4.02 -4.37 -19.38
C PHE A 405 4.47 -2.93 -19.67
N ILE A 406 3.84 -2.30 -20.66
CA ILE A 406 4.14 -0.93 -21.07
C ILE A 406 3.74 0.06 -19.97
N ASP A 407 2.60 -0.13 -19.31
CA ASP A 407 2.18 0.73 -18.19
C ASP A 407 3.17 0.69 -17.03
N PHE A 408 3.65 -0.50 -16.67
CA PHE A 408 4.69 -0.67 -15.67
C PHE A 408 5.99 0.00 -16.08
N ALA A 409 6.45 -0.18 -17.32
CA ALA A 409 7.65 0.49 -17.84
C ALA A 409 7.50 2.02 -17.86
N ASN A 410 6.28 2.50 -18.15
CA ASN A 410 6.02 3.92 -18.27
C ASN A 410 5.90 4.64 -16.93
N LYS A 411 5.20 4.01 -15.97
CA LYS A 411 4.87 4.61 -14.67
C LYS A 411 5.88 4.22 -13.59
N GLY A 412 6.40 2.99 -13.62
CA GLY A 412 7.37 2.46 -12.66
C GLY A 412 8.83 2.79 -13.01
N GLY A 413 9.08 3.22 -14.26
CA GLY A 413 10.42 3.49 -14.76
C GLY A 413 11.05 2.27 -15.45
N THR A 414 12.27 2.44 -15.94
CA THR A 414 12.96 1.42 -16.75
C THR A 414 14.24 0.90 -16.11
N ASN A 415 14.45 1.19 -14.83
CA ASN A 415 15.58 0.75 -14.01
C ASN A 415 15.33 -0.59 -13.31
N LYS A 416 14.16 -1.20 -13.49
CA LYS A 416 13.75 -2.48 -12.89
C LYS A 416 13.33 -3.47 -13.96
N ILE A 417 13.59 -4.75 -13.69
CA ILE A 417 13.07 -5.87 -14.48
C ILE A 417 11.55 -5.91 -14.31
N ILE A 418 10.82 -6.27 -15.37
CA ILE A 418 9.36 -6.46 -15.32
C ILE A 418 9.01 -7.93 -15.55
N ALA A 419 8.17 -8.51 -14.70
CA ALA A 419 7.79 -9.93 -14.78
C ALA A 419 6.27 -10.16 -14.66
N LEU A 420 5.80 -11.26 -15.26
CA LEU A 420 4.46 -11.80 -15.07
C LEU A 420 4.55 -12.90 -14.01
N SER A 421 4.43 -12.50 -12.74
CA SER A 421 4.77 -13.36 -11.60
C SER A 421 3.72 -14.42 -11.29
N GLU A 422 2.47 -14.17 -11.65
CA GLU A 422 1.42 -15.20 -11.75
C GLU A 422 0.60 -14.98 -13.01
N ASN A 423 0.12 -16.08 -13.59
CA ASN A 423 -0.86 -16.01 -14.65
C ASN A 423 -1.78 -17.22 -14.68
N GLY A 424 -2.88 -17.09 -15.42
CA GLY A 424 -3.67 -18.23 -15.87
C GLY A 424 -2.99 -18.88 -17.08
N PRO A 425 -3.58 -18.79 -18.30
CA PRO A 425 -2.88 -19.20 -19.51
C PRO A 425 -1.59 -18.40 -19.74
N ILE A 426 -0.57 -19.04 -20.31
CA ILE A 426 0.66 -18.34 -20.69
C ILE A 426 0.43 -17.46 -21.93
N PRO A 427 1.11 -16.30 -22.03
CA PRO A 427 1.10 -15.50 -23.24
C PRO A 427 1.74 -16.24 -24.42
N ASP A 428 1.27 -15.98 -25.63
CA ASP A 428 1.90 -16.48 -26.85
C ASP A 428 3.24 -15.78 -27.10
N VAL A 429 4.32 -16.53 -27.34
CA VAL A 429 5.67 -15.98 -27.54
C VAL A 429 5.77 -15.03 -28.74
N ASP A 430 5.00 -15.24 -29.81
CA ASP A 430 5.05 -14.34 -30.96
C ASP A 430 4.40 -12.99 -30.61
N ASN A 431 3.26 -13.04 -29.92
CA ASN A 431 2.55 -11.84 -29.48
C ASN A 431 3.39 -11.04 -28.48
N MET A 432 3.99 -11.69 -27.47
CA MET A 432 4.86 -11.02 -26.48
C MET A 432 5.94 -10.16 -27.15
N TYR A 433 6.64 -10.71 -28.13
CA TYR A 433 7.77 -10.04 -28.76
C TYR A 433 7.35 -9.07 -29.86
N ALA A 434 6.27 -9.37 -30.60
CA ALA A 434 5.70 -8.45 -31.59
C ALA A 434 5.12 -7.19 -30.92
N GLU A 435 4.64 -7.31 -29.69
CA GLU A 435 3.96 -6.25 -28.95
C GLU A 435 4.84 -5.65 -27.83
N ASN A 436 6.17 -5.79 -27.93
CA ASN A 436 7.15 -5.19 -27.01
C ASN A 436 6.87 -5.47 -25.52
N ALA A 437 6.39 -6.67 -25.21
CA ALA A 437 6.13 -7.17 -23.86
C ALA A 437 6.97 -8.41 -23.52
N PRO A 438 8.32 -8.34 -23.62
CA PRO A 438 9.19 -9.45 -23.25
C PRO A 438 9.30 -9.57 -21.72
N TRP A 439 8.27 -10.12 -21.09
CA TRP A 439 8.26 -10.45 -19.66
C TRP A 439 9.53 -11.22 -19.27
N SER A 440 10.14 -10.88 -18.14
CA SER A 440 11.34 -11.58 -17.64
C SER A 440 11.09 -13.08 -17.45
N TRP A 441 9.94 -13.39 -16.85
CA TRP A 441 9.38 -14.72 -16.78
C TRP A 441 7.85 -14.61 -16.82
N TRP A 442 7.21 -15.75 -17.11
CA TRP A 442 5.81 -16.03 -16.79
C TRP A 442 5.77 -17.24 -15.86
N MET A 443 4.74 -17.33 -15.03
CA MET A 443 4.56 -18.44 -14.11
C MET A 443 3.06 -18.73 -13.95
N PRO A 444 2.48 -19.62 -14.77
CA PRO A 444 1.12 -20.08 -14.51
C PRO A 444 1.04 -20.64 -13.10
N TRP A 445 -0.10 -20.41 -12.47
CA TRP A 445 -0.40 -21.02 -11.18
C TRP A 445 -0.47 -22.55 -11.30
N TYR A 446 -0.64 -23.26 -10.19
CA TYR A 446 -0.53 -24.71 -10.17
C TYR A 446 -1.65 -25.43 -10.95
N GLU A 447 -1.34 -26.59 -11.51
CA GLU A 447 -2.31 -27.50 -12.12
C GLU A 447 -3.13 -28.24 -11.04
N SER A 448 -2.47 -28.55 -9.93
CA SER A 448 -2.95 -29.31 -8.78
C SER A 448 -4.07 -28.60 -8.01
N TRP A 449 -4.55 -29.22 -6.93
CA TRP A 449 -5.72 -28.76 -6.13
C TRP A 449 -6.95 -28.39 -6.97
N SER A 450 -7.14 -29.08 -8.10
CA SER A 450 -8.26 -28.91 -9.06
C SER A 450 -8.34 -27.54 -9.77
N ALA A 451 -7.30 -26.71 -9.68
CA ALA A 451 -7.32 -25.39 -10.30
C ALA A 451 -7.02 -25.42 -11.81
N GLY A 452 -6.23 -26.40 -12.27
CA GLY A 452 -6.06 -26.71 -13.70
C GLY A 452 -5.42 -25.59 -14.52
N PHE A 453 -4.59 -24.72 -13.92
CA PHE A 453 -4.07 -23.52 -14.58
C PHE A 453 -3.11 -23.84 -15.74
N VAL A 454 -2.34 -24.92 -15.68
CA VAL A 454 -1.50 -25.36 -16.81
C VAL A 454 -2.39 -25.79 -17.97
N SER A 455 -3.50 -26.49 -17.67
CA SER A 455 -4.51 -26.93 -18.62
C SER A 455 -5.37 -25.80 -19.21
N GLN A 456 -5.31 -24.58 -18.66
CA GLN A 456 -5.96 -23.41 -19.27
C GLN A 456 -5.22 -22.91 -20.52
N THR A 457 -3.99 -23.38 -20.77
CA THR A 457 -3.23 -23.05 -21.96
C THR A 457 -3.38 -24.11 -23.04
N ALA A 458 -3.65 -23.71 -24.29
CA ALA A 458 -3.70 -24.64 -25.41
C ALA A 458 -2.38 -25.40 -25.59
N GLU A 459 -2.46 -26.72 -25.81
CA GLU A 459 -1.29 -27.59 -26.02
C GLU A 459 -0.37 -27.09 -27.17
N SER A 460 -0.97 -26.50 -28.22
CA SER A 460 -0.21 -25.91 -29.32
C SER A 460 0.66 -24.73 -28.88
N VAL A 461 0.18 -23.92 -27.93
CA VAL A 461 0.94 -22.78 -27.38
C VAL A 461 2.05 -23.28 -26.47
N TRP A 462 1.79 -24.28 -25.62
CA TRP A 462 2.83 -24.93 -24.81
C TRP A 462 3.98 -25.46 -25.65
N LYS A 463 3.67 -26.26 -26.68
CA LYS A 463 4.68 -26.83 -27.59
C LYS A 463 5.44 -25.74 -28.36
N LYS A 464 4.74 -24.71 -28.84
CA LYS A 464 5.36 -23.60 -29.56
C LYS A 464 6.30 -22.82 -28.65
N ASN A 465 5.81 -22.33 -27.52
CA ASN A 465 6.60 -21.51 -26.60
C ASN A 465 7.82 -22.27 -26.09
N LEU A 466 7.67 -23.50 -25.59
CA LEU A 466 8.81 -24.24 -25.04
C LEU A 466 9.84 -24.70 -26.10
N ALA A 467 9.47 -24.72 -27.38
CA ALA A 467 10.39 -24.99 -28.48
C ALA A 467 11.08 -23.72 -29.02
N ASP A 468 10.61 -22.53 -28.66
CA ASP A 468 11.11 -21.26 -29.19
C ASP A 468 12.40 -20.81 -28.50
N GLU A 469 13.39 -20.35 -29.27
CA GLU A 469 14.70 -19.92 -28.75
C GLU A 469 14.64 -18.69 -27.83
N ARG A 470 13.53 -17.95 -27.88
CA ARG A 470 13.25 -16.81 -27.01
C ARG A 470 12.76 -17.24 -25.63
N ILE A 471 12.31 -18.47 -25.45
CA ILE A 471 11.94 -19.00 -24.14
C ILE A 471 13.10 -19.78 -23.54
N ILE A 472 13.40 -19.57 -22.27
CA ILE A 472 14.41 -20.33 -21.53
C ILE A 472 13.72 -21.45 -20.75
N THR A 473 14.14 -22.67 -21.02
CA THR A 473 13.70 -23.92 -20.37
C THR A 473 14.83 -24.51 -19.51
N LEU A 474 14.50 -25.45 -18.63
CA LEU A 474 15.48 -25.97 -17.65
C LEU A 474 16.71 -26.59 -18.32
N ASP A 475 16.55 -27.25 -19.47
CA ASP A 475 17.63 -27.85 -20.25
C ASP A 475 18.55 -26.82 -20.94
N GLU A 476 18.10 -25.57 -21.04
CA GLU A 476 18.87 -24.45 -21.57
C GLU A 476 19.59 -23.65 -20.47
N MET A 477 19.32 -23.96 -19.20
CA MET A 477 19.98 -23.31 -18.08
C MET A 477 21.47 -23.71 -18.04
N PRO A 478 22.38 -22.74 -17.83
CA PRO A 478 23.82 -23.00 -17.84
C PRO A 478 24.29 -23.87 -16.65
N GLY A 479 23.47 -23.95 -15.59
CA GLY A 479 23.90 -24.40 -14.27
C GLY A 479 24.68 -23.31 -13.54
N TRP A 480 24.36 -23.08 -12.26
CA TRP A 480 24.90 -21.94 -11.51
C TRP A 480 26.42 -21.99 -11.29
N ASP A 481 27.02 -23.17 -11.31
CA ASP A 481 28.48 -23.35 -11.24
C ASP A 481 29.18 -22.95 -12.54
N ASN A 482 28.53 -23.10 -13.70
CA ASN A 482 29.09 -22.75 -15.00
C ASN A 482 28.69 -21.35 -15.49
N TYR A 483 27.72 -20.72 -14.83
CA TYR A 483 27.33 -19.36 -15.15
C TYR A 483 28.39 -18.36 -14.67
N ASN A 484 29.06 -17.74 -15.64
CA ASN A 484 30.00 -16.65 -15.40
C ASN A 484 29.27 -15.32 -15.58
N GLU A 485 29.38 -14.45 -14.58
CA GLU A 485 28.80 -13.11 -14.64
C GLU A 485 29.36 -12.34 -15.84
N ALA A 486 28.48 -11.80 -16.68
CA ALA A 486 28.93 -10.98 -17.80
C ALA A 486 29.52 -9.66 -17.29
N VAL A 487 30.76 -9.35 -17.68
CA VAL A 487 31.40 -8.07 -17.40
C VAL A 487 30.82 -7.02 -18.35
N SER A 488 29.89 -6.20 -17.88
CA SER A 488 29.56 -4.95 -18.55
C SER A 488 29.55 -3.81 -17.53
N ALA A 489 30.22 -2.72 -17.89
CA ALA A 489 30.25 -1.50 -17.10
C ALA A 489 28.83 -1.01 -16.82
N THR A 490 28.38 -1.11 -15.56
CA THR A 490 27.15 -0.48 -15.10
C THR A 490 27.46 0.51 -13.99
N LYS A 491 26.79 1.66 -14.08
CA LYS A 491 26.63 2.66 -13.02
C LYS A 491 26.38 1.96 -11.66
N ALA A 492 26.93 2.48 -10.57
CA ALA A 492 26.69 1.93 -9.24
C ALA A 492 25.17 1.83 -8.98
N CYS A 493 24.69 0.62 -8.69
CA CYS A 493 23.30 0.38 -8.34
C CYS A 493 22.93 1.13 -7.06
N PRO A 494 21.72 1.71 -6.96
CA PRO A 494 21.16 2.09 -5.68
C PRO A 494 21.04 0.82 -4.82
N THR A 495 21.83 0.74 -3.77
CA THR A 495 21.71 -0.33 -2.77
C THR A 495 20.88 0.19 -1.60
N SER A 496 20.15 -0.70 -0.94
CA SER A 496 19.57 -0.38 0.36
C SER A 496 20.67 0.08 1.32
N THR A 497 20.42 1.18 2.02
CA THR A 497 21.14 1.55 3.23
C THR A 497 20.21 1.34 4.40
N GLU A 498 20.75 0.87 5.52
CA GLU A 498 20.02 0.83 6.79
C GLU A 498 19.69 2.28 7.17
N ASN A 499 18.48 2.74 6.80
CA ASN A 499 18.06 4.13 6.96
C ASN A 499 17.19 4.32 8.20
N ALA A 500 16.66 3.23 8.76
CA ALA A 500 16.11 3.20 10.09
C ALA A 500 16.51 1.87 10.75
N LYS A 501 16.69 1.87 12.07
CA LYS A 501 17.09 0.66 12.80
C LYS A 501 15.86 -0.26 13.02
N TYR A 502 15.20 -0.65 11.92
CA TYR A 502 14.08 -1.61 11.79
C TYR A 502 12.64 -1.02 11.86
N GLY A 503 12.36 0.06 11.12
CA GLY A 503 11.03 0.68 11.01
C GLY A 503 10.99 2.06 10.36
N ALA A 504 10.06 2.30 9.43
CA ALA A 504 10.01 3.45 8.51
C ALA A 504 10.49 4.79 9.10
N GLY A 505 11.29 5.53 8.30
CA GLY A 505 11.67 6.91 8.62
C GLY A 505 10.45 7.80 8.86
N GLU A 506 10.64 8.90 9.59
CA GLU A 506 9.57 9.86 9.95
C GLU A 506 8.70 10.21 8.72
N ALA A 507 7.53 9.58 8.62
CA ALA A 507 6.48 10.04 7.75
C ALA A 507 5.94 11.34 8.34
N THR A 508 5.74 12.34 7.48
CA THR A 508 4.99 13.54 7.82
C THR A 508 3.61 13.13 8.37
N PRO A 509 3.18 13.63 9.55
CA PRO A 509 1.87 13.31 10.11
C PRO A 509 0.78 13.80 9.16
N GLU A 510 0.17 12.89 8.40
CA GLU A 510 -1.08 13.17 7.66
C GLU A 510 -1.79 11.84 7.34
N ASP A 511 -2.92 11.68 8.04
CA ASP A 511 -4.17 10.98 7.71
C ASP A 511 -4.70 9.95 8.74
N TYR A 512 -4.34 10.10 10.02
CA TYR A 512 -5.20 9.58 11.09
C TYR A 512 -6.17 10.69 11.52
N LYS A 513 -7.45 10.52 11.22
CA LYS A 513 -8.51 11.38 11.76
C LYS A 513 -8.82 10.88 13.17
N ASN A 514 -8.38 11.60 14.20
CA ASN A 514 -8.76 11.34 15.58
C ASN A 514 -10.28 11.57 15.72
N LEU A 515 -11.01 10.50 16.04
CA LEU A 515 -12.42 10.54 16.40
C LEU A 515 -12.56 10.24 17.90
N MET A 516 -13.72 10.55 18.44
CA MET A 516 -14.04 10.41 19.85
C MET A 516 -15.44 9.78 19.99
N MET A 517 -15.72 9.17 21.14
CA MET A 517 -17.05 8.65 21.44
C MET A 517 -17.89 9.72 22.13
N ALA A 518 -19.00 10.12 21.52
CA ALA A 518 -20.02 10.94 22.15
C ALA A 518 -21.14 10.05 22.70
N VAL A 519 -21.51 10.26 23.97
CA VAL A 519 -22.66 9.63 24.61
C VAL A 519 -23.64 10.71 25.05
N THR A 520 -24.85 10.68 24.51
CA THR A 520 -25.93 11.60 24.88
C THR A 520 -26.83 10.95 25.91
N TYR A 521 -26.86 11.54 27.10
CA TYR A 521 -27.67 11.11 28.23
C TYR A 521 -28.98 11.89 28.29
N THR A 522 -30.06 11.18 28.62
CA THR A 522 -31.31 11.77 29.12
C THR A 522 -31.21 11.87 30.65
N ALA A 523 -32.07 12.69 31.27
CA ALA A 523 -32.06 12.95 32.71
C ALA A 523 -31.66 11.72 33.56
N LEU A 524 -30.47 11.76 34.12
CA LEU A 524 -29.93 10.70 34.98
C LEU A 524 -30.64 10.69 36.34
N ASN A 525 -30.85 9.51 36.90
CA ASN A 525 -31.35 9.33 38.27
C ASN A 525 -30.21 8.93 39.21
N ASP A 526 -30.55 8.59 40.45
CA ASP A 526 -29.60 8.17 41.50
C ASP A 526 -28.78 6.93 41.15
N SER A 527 -29.16 6.17 40.12
CA SER A 527 -28.42 4.98 39.64
C SER A 527 -27.38 5.31 38.56
N GLY A 528 -27.37 6.53 38.03
CA GLY A 528 -26.47 6.93 36.94
C GLY A 528 -26.69 6.13 35.64
N ALA A 529 -25.66 6.09 34.80
CA ALA A 529 -25.67 5.34 33.55
C ALA A 529 -24.30 4.70 33.25
N ASN A 530 -24.31 3.41 32.95
CA ASN A 530 -23.14 2.61 32.65
C ASN A 530 -23.07 2.32 31.15
N ILE A 531 -21.86 2.46 30.59
CA ILE A 531 -21.53 2.04 29.24
C ILE A 531 -20.40 1.02 29.31
N GLU A 532 -20.44 -0.01 28.45
CA GLU A 532 -19.55 -1.17 28.51
C GLU A 532 -18.90 -1.48 27.16
N LEU A 533 -17.61 -1.83 27.17
CA LEU A 533 -16.87 -2.40 26.03
C LEU A 533 -16.35 -3.81 26.38
N LYS A 534 -16.72 -4.80 25.58
CA LYS A 534 -16.42 -6.24 25.80
C LYS A 534 -15.08 -6.71 25.21
N LYS A 535 -14.22 -5.80 24.77
CA LYS A 535 -12.90 -6.11 24.23
C LYS A 535 -11.86 -5.30 25.00
N VAL A 536 -11.23 -5.93 25.98
CA VAL A 536 -10.18 -5.33 26.81
C VAL A 536 -8.87 -6.07 26.54
N PRO A 537 -7.77 -5.38 26.17
CA PRO A 537 -6.48 -6.02 26.04
C PRO A 537 -5.98 -6.51 27.40
N ASN A 538 -5.08 -7.50 27.43
CA ASN A 538 -4.32 -7.80 28.64
C ASN A 538 -3.61 -6.52 29.10
N LEU A 539 -3.74 -6.14 30.36
CA LEU A 539 -3.16 -4.93 30.96
C LEU A 539 -2.02 -5.24 31.96
N THR A 540 -1.47 -6.47 31.98
CA THR A 540 -0.41 -6.85 32.91
C THR A 540 0.74 -5.83 32.92
N GLY A 541 1.10 -5.37 34.11
CA GLY A 541 2.16 -4.38 34.33
C GLY A 541 1.71 -2.92 34.22
N ALA A 542 0.44 -2.65 33.90
CA ALA A 542 -0.14 -1.32 34.06
C ALA A 542 -0.46 -1.03 35.53
N THR A 543 -0.37 0.23 35.94
CA THR A 543 -0.81 0.70 37.27
C THR A 543 -1.95 1.69 37.20
N THR A 544 -2.05 2.45 36.12
CA THR A 544 -3.14 3.41 35.91
C THR A 544 -3.73 3.32 34.50
N VAL A 545 -4.99 3.71 34.38
CA VAL A 545 -5.67 3.96 33.11
C VAL A 545 -6.08 5.42 33.05
N SER A 546 -5.75 6.08 31.95
CA SER A 546 -6.14 7.45 31.65
C SER A 546 -7.29 7.51 30.66
N LEU A 547 -8.15 8.51 30.79
CA LEU A 547 -9.28 8.76 29.89
C LEU A 547 -9.52 10.27 29.76
N LYS A 548 -9.62 10.79 28.53
CA LYS A 548 -10.04 12.17 28.29
C LYS A 548 -11.56 12.25 28.26
N ILE A 549 -12.11 13.20 29.02
CA ILE A 549 -13.55 13.41 29.15
C ILE A 549 -13.87 14.88 28.91
N THR A 550 -14.89 15.16 28.11
CA THR A 550 -15.48 16.49 27.95
C THR A 550 -16.97 16.44 28.27
N ASN A 551 -17.41 17.22 29.25
CA ASN A 551 -18.81 17.34 29.63
C ASN A 551 -19.45 18.50 28.85
N ASN A 552 -20.26 18.19 27.83
CA ASN A 552 -21.06 19.16 27.07
C ASN A 552 -22.54 19.18 27.51
N GLY A 553 -22.85 18.64 28.70
CA GLY A 553 -24.18 18.65 29.30
C GLY A 553 -24.31 19.63 30.45
N SER A 554 -25.48 19.59 31.11
CA SER A 554 -25.78 20.40 32.28
C SER A 554 -26.87 19.78 33.15
N GLY A 555 -27.08 20.31 34.35
CA GLY A 555 -28.26 19.99 35.17
C GLY A 555 -28.05 18.89 36.22
N GLY A 556 -26.82 18.37 36.36
CA GLY A 556 -26.45 17.48 37.47
C GLY A 556 -26.43 18.23 38.81
N ALA A 557 -26.75 17.53 39.90
CA ALA A 557 -26.43 18.00 41.25
C ALA A 557 -24.94 18.44 41.30
N ASP A 558 -24.68 19.64 41.82
CA ASP A 558 -23.35 20.27 41.90
C ASP A 558 -22.68 20.70 40.57
N ASN A 559 -23.45 20.84 39.48
CA ASN A 559 -23.01 21.39 38.17
C ASN A 559 -21.85 20.60 37.52
N GLY A 560 -21.91 19.28 37.59
CA GLY A 560 -20.94 18.42 36.94
C GLY A 560 -21.37 16.96 36.86
N ILE A 561 -20.48 16.13 36.35
CA ILE A 561 -20.63 14.67 36.31
C ILE A 561 -19.48 14.00 37.04
N TRP A 562 -19.79 12.88 37.69
CA TRP A 562 -18.79 11.95 38.18
C TRP A 562 -18.63 10.80 37.19
N VAL A 563 -17.39 10.44 36.86
CA VAL A 563 -17.07 9.29 36.02
C VAL A 563 -16.16 8.31 36.76
N GLY A 564 -16.58 7.04 36.83
CA GLY A 564 -15.80 5.93 37.38
C GLY A 564 -15.44 4.88 36.33
N LEU A 565 -14.46 4.04 36.66
CA LEU A 565 -13.97 2.92 35.85
C LEU A 565 -14.10 1.62 36.64
N ALA A 566 -14.66 0.59 36.01
CA ALA A 566 -14.69 -0.77 36.55
C ALA A 566 -14.35 -1.79 35.46
N PHE A 567 -13.80 -2.93 35.87
CA PHE A 567 -13.61 -4.09 35.00
C PHE A 567 -14.51 -5.24 35.43
N VAL A 568 -14.82 -6.11 34.48
CA VAL A 568 -15.45 -7.41 34.74
C VAL A 568 -14.48 -8.50 34.32
N ARG A 569 -14.19 -9.44 35.21
CA ARG A 569 -13.37 -10.62 34.93
C ARG A 569 -14.20 -11.74 34.30
N ASN A 570 -13.60 -12.53 33.41
CA ASN A 570 -14.19 -13.80 32.97
C ASN A 570 -14.04 -14.86 34.08
N GLY A 571 -15.14 -15.39 34.60
CA GLY A 571 -15.18 -16.16 35.85
C GLY A 571 -14.35 -17.47 35.83
N MET A 572 -13.73 -17.80 36.97
CA MET A 572 -13.31 -19.18 37.28
C MET A 572 -14.46 -19.92 37.96
N LYS A 573 -14.72 -21.15 37.50
CA LYS A 573 -15.45 -22.31 38.08
C LYS A 573 -16.83 -22.15 38.75
N ASP A 574 -17.26 -20.97 39.16
CA ASP A 574 -18.49 -20.75 39.94
C ASP A 574 -19.48 -19.76 39.27
N ASP A 575 -19.31 -19.42 37.98
CA ASP A 575 -20.24 -18.64 37.13
C ASP A 575 -20.73 -17.27 37.67
N ALA A 576 -20.06 -16.71 38.69
CA ALA A 576 -20.36 -15.37 39.19
C ALA A 576 -19.42 -14.31 38.58
N TRP A 577 -19.99 -13.32 37.89
CA TRP A 577 -19.28 -12.12 37.44
C TRP A 577 -18.78 -11.32 38.65
N THR A 578 -17.48 -11.05 38.73
CA THR A 578 -16.93 -10.16 39.76
C THR A 578 -16.71 -8.77 39.16
N TRP A 579 -17.27 -7.75 39.81
CA TRP A 579 -17.05 -6.35 39.49
C TRP A 579 -15.80 -5.86 40.20
N GLU A 580 -14.82 -5.40 39.45
CA GLU A 580 -13.53 -4.91 39.95
C GLU A 580 -13.47 -3.40 39.75
N MET A 581 -14.05 -2.68 40.71
CA MET A 581 -14.09 -1.21 40.68
C MET A 581 -12.75 -0.62 41.11
N SER A 582 -12.22 0.31 40.32
CA SER A 582 -11.02 1.06 40.69
C SER A 582 -11.21 1.72 42.07
N THR A 583 -10.19 1.63 42.93
CA THR A 583 -10.17 2.30 44.24
C THR A 583 -10.01 3.82 44.14
N SER A 584 -9.79 4.36 42.93
CA SER A 584 -9.82 5.80 42.72
C SER A 584 -11.19 6.39 43.06
N THR A 585 -11.22 7.61 43.59
CA THR A 585 -12.46 8.31 43.95
C THR A 585 -13.33 8.71 42.74
N GLY A 586 -13.04 8.17 41.55
CA GLY A 586 -13.53 8.61 40.26
C GLY A 586 -13.13 10.05 39.92
N CYS A 587 -13.65 10.52 38.78
CA CYS A 587 -13.25 11.78 38.17
C CYS A 587 -14.44 12.73 38.03
N TRP A 588 -14.35 13.90 38.66
CA TRP A 588 -15.40 14.91 38.59
C TRP A 588 -15.13 15.92 37.47
N ILE A 589 -16.10 16.12 36.58
CA ILE A 589 -16.03 17.04 35.43
C ILE A 589 -17.17 18.04 35.49
N ASN A 590 -16.85 19.32 35.75
CA ASN A 590 -17.84 20.39 35.76
C ASN A 590 -18.51 20.57 34.39
N ASP A 591 -19.70 21.16 34.37
CA ASP A 591 -20.43 21.50 33.16
C ASP A 591 -19.59 22.37 32.22
N GLY A 592 -19.49 21.95 30.94
CA GLY A 592 -18.70 22.63 29.91
C GLY A 592 -17.17 22.43 30.03
N ALA A 593 -16.69 21.61 30.96
CA ALA A 593 -15.26 21.38 31.16
C ALA A 593 -14.76 20.10 30.48
N SER A 594 -13.44 20.05 30.28
CA SER A 594 -12.70 18.85 29.86
C SER A 594 -11.62 18.53 30.88
N ALA A 595 -11.40 17.25 31.16
CA ALA A 595 -10.25 16.79 31.93
C ALA A 595 -9.71 15.44 31.42
N THR A 596 -8.47 15.13 31.77
CA THR A 596 -7.92 13.78 31.67
C THR A 596 -8.01 13.16 33.06
N CYS A 597 -8.78 12.09 33.15
CA CYS A 597 -8.99 11.32 34.37
C CYS A 597 -7.97 10.18 34.43
N GLU A 598 -7.42 9.91 35.60
CA GLU A 598 -6.56 8.76 35.84
C GLU A 598 -7.21 7.87 36.91
N PHE A 599 -7.27 6.58 36.63
CA PHE A 599 -7.87 5.55 37.48
C PHE A 599 -6.77 4.57 37.90
N ASP A 600 -6.64 4.32 39.20
CA ASP A 600 -5.76 3.25 39.71
C ASP A 600 -6.39 1.90 39.38
N ILE A 601 -5.63 1.02 38.71
CA ILE A 601 -6.11 -0.31 38.30
C ILE A 601 -5.30 -1.43 38.96
N THR A 602 -4.57 -1.12 40.04
CA THR A 602 -3.80 -2.13 40.78
C THR A 602 -4.67 -2.95 41.71
N LYS A 603 -5.74 -2.35 42.24
CA LYS A 603 -6.63 -2.95 43.24
C LYS A 603 -8.09 -2.54 43.05
N TYR A 604 -9.00 -3.37 43.56
CA TYR A 604 -10.41 -3.07 43.75
C TYR A 604 -10.83 -3.33 45.20
N GLU A 605 -11.92 -2.70 45.64
CA GLU A 605 -12.55 -2.93 46.95
C GLU A 605 -13.84 -3.75 46.76
N ASP A 606 -14.03 -4.82 47.55
CA ASP A 606 -15.26 -5.62 47.54
C ASP A 606 -16.37 -5.05 48.45
N ASP A 607 -17.55 -5.68 48.47
CA ASP A 607 -18.71 -5.24 49.26
C ASP A 607 -18.45 -5.19 50.78
N ASP A 608 -17.45 -5.93 51.27
CA ASP A 608 -17.00 -5.96 52.67
C ASP A 608 -15.87 -4.95 52.95
N LYS A 609 -15.52 -4.12 51.97
CA LYS A 609 -14.47 -3.10 52.01
C LYS A 609 -13.05 -3.66 52.10
N VAL A 610 -12.81 -4.83 51.52
CA VAL A 610 -11.50 -5.46 51.46
C VAL A 610 -10.84 -5.19 50.10
N GLU A 611 -9.58 -4.74 50.13
CA GLU A 611 -8.79 -4.52 48.91
C GLU A 611 -8.25 -5.84 48.33
N HIS A 612 -8.46 -6.04 47.03
CA HIS A 612 -7.95 -7.17 46.25
C HIS A 612 -7.22 -6.67 45.01
N PRO A 613 -6.19 -7.38 44.50
CA PRO A 613 -5.56 -7.03 43.24
C PRO A 613 -6.52 -7.23 42.05
N ILE A 614 -6.47 -6.34 41.06
CA ILE A 614 -7.18 -6.53 39.78
C ILE A 614 -6.42 -7.55 38.93
N ASP A 615 -7.15 -8.45 38.29
CA ASP A 615 -6.56 -9.49 37.43
C ASP A 615 -6.42 -9.00 36.00
N LEU A 616 -5.34 -8.26 35.76
CA LEU A 616 -5.12 -7.53 34.53
C LEU A 616 -4.88 -8.41 33.29
N ASP A 617 -4.76 -9.74 33.41
CA ASP A 617 -4.62 -10.64 32.26
C ASP A 617 -5.92 -11.36 31.83
N ASN A 618 -7.00 -11.26 32.61
CA ASN A 618 -8.25 -11.99 32.40
C ASN A 618 -9.51 -11.10 32.42
N LEU A 619 -9.41 -9.94 31.77
CA LEU A 619 -10.48 -8.94 31.70
C LEU A 619 -11.46 -9.28 30.56
N PHE A 620 -12.75 -9.40 30.90
CA PHE A 620 -13.84 -9.61 29.93
C PHE A 620 -14.37 -8.30 29.37
N SER A 621 -14.59 -7.31 30.22
CA SER A 621 -15.10 -6.00 29.81
C SER A 621 -14.61 -4.86 30.69
N VAL A 622 -14.70 -3.67 30.14
CA VAL A 622 -14.46 -2.40 30.84
C VAL A 622 -15.75 -1.59 30.83
N THR A 623 -16.10 -1.00 31.97
CA THR A 623 -17.30 -0.20 32.17
C THR A 623 -16.94 1.20 32.63
N LEU A 624 -17.52 2.20 31.97
CA LEU A 624 -17.52 3.59 32.43
C LEU A 624 -18.87 3.89 33.08
N MET A 625 -18.82 4.39 34.31
CA MET A 625 -20.00 4.74 35.11
C MET A 625 -20.13 6.25 35.16
N VAL A 626 -21.24 6.81 34.67
CA VAL A 626 -21.50 8.24 34.70
C VAL A 626 -22.64 8.52 35.68
N ALA A 627 -22.37 9.29 36.72
CA ALA A 627 -23.32 9.58 37.79
C ALA A 627 -23.44 11.09 38.04
N ALA A 628 -24.65 11.61 37.88
CA ALA A 628 -25.06 12.95 38.33
C ALA A 628 -26.59 13.08 38.23
N VAL A 629 -27.29 13.12 39.36
CA VAL A 629 -28.75 13.20 39.38
C VAL A 629 -29.23 14.46 38.66
N GLY A 630 -30.13 14.31 37.69
CA GLY A 630 -30.69 15.41 36.89
C GLY A 630 -29.87 15.80 35.65
N PHE A 631 -28.69 15.21 35.44
CA PHE A 631 -27.84 15.53 34.30
C PHE A 631 -28.49 15.15 32.97
N GLU A 632 -28.44 16.08 32.02
CA GLU A 632 -28.84 15.87 30.61
C GLU A 632 -27.79 16.50 29.69
N GLY A 633 -27.46 15.79 28.60
CA GLY A 633 -26.55 16.30 27.58
C GLY A 633 -25.52 15.28 27.13
N THR A 634 -24.49 15.75 26.42
CA THR A 634 -23.51 14.86 25.78
C THR A 634 -22.19 14.87 26.53
N VAL A 635 -21.64 13.69 26.78
CA VAL A 635 -20.27 13.51 27.30
C VAL A 635 -19.43 12.90 26.18
N ILE A 636 -18.27 13.49 25.93
CA ILE A 636 -17.31 13.00 24.94
C ILE A 636 -16.18 12.29 25.67
N PHE A 637 -15.86 11.09 25.23
CA PHE A 637 -14.78 10.24 25.72
C PHE A 637 -13.75 10.07 24.60
N ASP A 638 -12.48 10.25 24.95
CA ASP A 638 -11.35 10.07 24.04
C ASP A 638 -10.17 9.41 24.77
N GLU A 639 -9.37 8.62 24.04
CA GLU A 639 -8.13 7.99 24.51
C GLU A 639 -8.24 7.30 25.89
N LEU A 640 -8.89 6.13 25.96
CA LEU A 640 -8.81 5.25 27.13
C LEU A 640 -7.53 4.41 27.05
N VAL A 641 -6.47 4.81 27.77
CA VAL A 641 -5.11 4.28 27.62
C VAL A 641 -4.45 4.00 28.97
N ALA A 642 -3.85 2.84 29.12
CA ALA A 642 -3.05 2.47 30.29
C ALA A 642 -1.66 3.12 30.29
N ASP A 643 -1.09 3.36 31.47
CA ASP A 643 0.26 3.93 31.66
C ASP A 643 1.39 3.13 31.01
N ASN A 644 1.19 1.83 30.79
CA ASN A 644 2.10 0.98 30.02
C ASN A 644 1.97 1.15 28.49
N GLY A 645 1.15 2.10 28.03
CA GLY A 645 0.94 2.44 26.62
C GLY A 645 -0.16 1.62 25.92
N LYS A 646 -0.77 0.64 26.60
CA LYS A 646 -1.84 -0.16 26.00
C LYS A 646 -3.13 0.64 25.87
N VAL A 647 -3.64 0.75 24.65
CA VAL A 647 -4.91 1.42 24.36
C VAL A 647 -6.05 0.42 24.60
N ILE A 648 -6.95 0.74 25.55
CA ILE A 648 -8.17 -0.03 25.78
C ILE A 648 -9.23 0.36 24.75
N SER A 649 -9.37 1.67 24.48
CA SER A 649 -10.21 2.19 23.40
C SER A 649 -9.72 3.56 22.96
N ALA A 650 -9.47 3.71 21.66
CA ALA A 650 -9.13 5.00 21.06
C ALA A 650 -10.38 5.80 20.65
N PHE A 651 -11.53 5.13 20.53
CA PHE A 651 -12.79 5.68 20.03
C PHE A 651 -12.69 6.20 18.59
N ASP A 652 -11.85 5.56 17.76
CA ASP A 652 -11.63 5.92 16.36
C ASP A 652 -12.48 5.10 15.38
N LYS A 653 -13.04 3.96 15.82
CA LYS A 653 -13.85 3.06 14.98
C LYS A 653 -15.09 2.56 15.71
N LYS A 654 -16.13 2.17 14.96
CA LYS A 654 -17.43 1.75 15.53
C LYS A 654 -17.35 0.56 16.47
N THR A 655 -16.38 -0.33 16.25
CA THR A 655 -16.13 -1.51 17.09
C THR A 655 -15.54 -1.16 18.47
N GLU A 656 -15.08 0.08 18.66
CA GLU A 656 -14.55 0.61 19.92
C GLU A 656 -15.62 1.40 20.70
N LEU A 657 -16.81 1.60 20.12
CA LEU A 657 -17.91 2.25 20.84
C LEU A 657 -18.40 1.36 21.96
N PHE A 658 -18.51 1.96 23.14
CA PHE A 658 -19.15 1.31 24.26
C PHE A 658 -20.65 1.18 23.98
N THR A 659 -21.27 0.20 24.60
CA THR A 659 -22.71 -0.04 24.51
C THR A 659 -23.38 0.27 25.84
N ALA A 660 -24.64 0.71 25.81
CA ALA A 660 -25.40 0.94 27.04
C ALA A 660 -25.58 -0.40 27.78
N ALA A 661 -25.18 -0.45 29.05
CA ALA A 661 -25.52 -1.57 29.93
C ALA A 661 -27.04 -1.69 30.06
N ASP A 662 -27.55 -2.90 30.32
CA ASP A 662 -28.99 -3.19 30.29
C ASP A 662 -29.80 -2.27 31.22
N GLN A 663 -29.29 -1.99 32.41
CA GLN A 663 -29.90 -1.09 33.40
C GLN A 663 -29.89 0.40 32.98
N SER A 664 -29.09 0.77 31.99
CA SER A 664 -28.85 2.17 31.59
C SER A 664 -29.47 2.56 30.26
N LYS A 665 -30.12 1.61 29.55
CA LYS A 665 -30.76 1.85 28.25
C LYS A 665 -31.82 2.96 28.28
N GLY A 666 -32.51 3.16 29.41
CA GLY A 666 -33.50 4.23 29.57
C GLY A 666 -32.90 5.64 29.75
N HIS A 667 -31.60 5.73 30.01
CA HIS A 667 -30.88 6.96 30.34
C HIS A 667 -29.90 7.41 29.24
N ILE A 668 -29.75 6.63 28.17
CA ILE A 668 -28.83 6.91 27.06
C ILE A 668 -29.64 7.03 25.77
N ALA A 669 -29.69 8.24 25.21
CA ALA A 669 -30.37 8.50 23.95
C ALA A 669 -29.55 8.04 22.74
N LYS A 670 -28.22 8.18 22.81
CA LYS A 670 -27.34 7.94 21.65
C LYS A 670 -25.89 7.69 22.07
N ILE A 671 -25.21 6.81 21.34
CA ILE A 671 -23.75 6.65 21.35
C ILE A 671 -23.27 6.74 19.90
N GLU A 672 -22.30 7.62 19.60
CA GLU A 672 -21.79 7.83 18.25
C GLU A 672 -20.32 8.28 18.21
N LEU A 673 -19.70 8.16 17.03
CA LEU A 673 -18.39 8.75 16.75
C LEU A 673 -18.54 10.21 16.34
N VAL A 674 -17.74 11.08 16.93
CA VAL A 674 -17.62 12.50 16.58
C VAL A 674 -16.18 12.84 16.26
N ASP A 675 -15.94 13.88 15.46
CA ASP A 675 -14.58 14.42 15.30
C ASP A 675 -14.22 15.42 16.40
N GLU A 676 -12.99 15.96 16.38
CA GLU A 676 -12.49 16.97 17.34
C GLU A 676 -13.39 18.20 17.50
N THR A 677 -14.31 18.46 16.56
CA THR A 677 -15.27 19.58 16.64
C THR A 677 -16.59 19.19 17.32
N GLY A 678 -16.76 17.92 17.70
CA GLY A 678 -18.00 17.36 18.23
C GLY A 678 -19.05 17.09 17.15
N ALA A 679 -18.70 17.21 15.86
CA ALA A 679 -19.62 16.94 14.76
C ALA A 679 -19.71 15.42 14.53
N PRO A 680 -20.93 14.86 14.32
CA PRO A 680 -21.09 13.46 13.96
C PRO A 680 -20.22 13.08 12.76
N ALA A 681 -19.31 12.13 12.97
CA ALA A 681 -18.48 11.59 11.91
C ALA A 681 -19.32 10.60 11.10
N ALA A 682 -20.09 11.10 10.13
CA ALA A 682 -20.61 10.24 9.08
C ALA A 682 -19.40 9.64 8.33
N ILE A 683 -19.29 8.31 8.27
CA ILE A 683 -18.44 7.66 7.28
C ILE A 683 -19.05 7.98 5.91
N LYS A 684 -18.62 9.12 5.36
CA LYS A 684 -18.78 9.49 3.97
C LYS A 684 -17.39 9.87 3.48
N PRO A 685 -16.96 9.38 2.32
CA PRO A 685 -15.65 9.71 1.77
C PRO A 685 -15.62 11.24 1.54
N VAL A 686 -14.75 11.96 2.26
CA VAL A 686 -14.59 13.39 2.07
C VAL A 686 -13.45 13.62 1.10
N VAL A 687 -13.83 14.04 -0.11
CA VAL A 687 -12.98 14.72 -1.08
C VAL A 687 -12.44 16.01 -0.46
N ALA A 688 -11.13 16.21 -0.55
CA ALA A 688 -10.42 17.37 -0.04
C ALA A 688 -10.98 18.70 -0.59
N LYS A 689 -11.19 19.67 0.29
CA LYS A 689 -11.49 21.06 -0.07
C LYS A 689 -10.37 21.94 0.44
N ALA A 690 -9.59 22.52 -0.47
CA ALA A 690 -8.55 23.49 -0.13
C ALA A 690 -9.16 24.72 0.55
N SER A 691 -8.57 25.14 1.67
CA SER A 691 -8.81 26.46 2.27
C SER A 691 -7.48 27.19 2.49
N ALA A 692 -7.53 28.51 2.35
CA ALA A 692 -6.41 29.43 2.13
C ALA A 692 -5.16 29.19 3.02
N SER A 693 -4.03 28.93 2.37
CA SER A 693 -2.74 28.69 3.03
C SER A 693 -2.18 29.95 3.71
N ALA A 694 -1.84 29.83 4.99
CA ALA A 694 -0.97 30.78 5.68
C ALA A 694 0.40 30.87 4.97
N LYS A 695 1.02 32.06 4.92
CA LYS A 695 2.27 32.30 4.18
C LYS A 695 3.35 32.87 5.10
N LEU A 696 4.57 32.32 5.00
CA LEU A 696 5.78 32.83 5.65
C LEU A 696 6.73 33.38 4.58
N GLY A 697 7.13 34.64 4.70
CA GLY A 697 8.09 35.30 3.83
C GLY A 697 9.25 35.87 4.62
N VAL A 698 10.43 35.93 4.01
CA VAL A 698 11.59 36.61 4.59
C VAL A 698 12.19 37.52 3.52
N SER A 699 12.32 38.80 3.84
CA SER A 699 12.93 39.80 2.96
C SER A 699 13.89 40.67 3.77
N GLY A 700 15.18 40.59 3.46
CA GLY A 700 16.23 41.27 4.21
C GLY A 700 16.26 40.84 5.68
N LYS A 701 16.06 41.79 6.59
CA LYS A 701 16.00 41.56 8.05
C LYS A 701 14.55 41.50 8.58
N THR A 702 13.56 41.22 7.73
CA THR A 702 12.16 41.17 8.12
C THR A 702 11.54 39.82 7.78
N VAL A 703 10.85 39.24 8.76
CA VAL A 703 10.01 38.04 8.61
C VAL A 703 8.56 38.49 8.50
N SER A 704 7.90 38.24 7.38
CA SER A 704 6.46 38.47 7.20
C SER A 704 5.69 37.17 7.40
N LEU A 705 4.61 37.22 8.17
CA LEU A 705 3.74 36.10 8.46
C LEU A 705 2.30 36.50 8.18
N THR A 706 1.63 35.78 7.28
CA THR A 706 0.19 35.91 7.04
C THR A 706 -0.55 34.72 7.64
N THR A 707 -1.39 34.96 8.65
CA THR A 707 -2.24 33.95 9.29
C THR A 707 -3.68 34.07 8.80
N ALA A 708 -4.33 32.94 8.51
CA ALA A 708 -5.71 32.90 8.01
C ALA A 708 -6.76 33.06 9.12
N LYS A 709 -6.38 32.82 10.39
CA LYS A 709 -7.22 32.94 11.59
C LYS A 709 -6.41 33.56 12.72
N ALA A 710 -7.09 34.19 13.69
CA ALA A 710 -6.43 34.66 14.90
C ALA A 710 -6.04 33.47 15.78
N GLY A 711 -4.90 33.53 16.46
CA GLY A 711 -4.46 32.45 17.33
C GLY A 711 -3.07 32.65 17.92
N MET A 712 -2.74 31.81 18.90
CA MET A 712 -1.41 31.75 19.49
C MET A 712 -0.38 31.36 18.43
N VAL A 713 0.66 32.17 18.27
CA VAL A 713 1.76 31.98 17.32
C VAL A 713 3.09 32.19 18.04
N ALA A 714 4.06 31.33 17.74
CA ALA A 714 5.47 31.51 18.06
C ALA A 714 6.27 31.70 16.76
N VAL A 715 7.07 32.76 16.69
CA VAL A 715 8.09 33.00 15.64
C VAL A 715 9.44 32.90 16.32
N GLU A 716 10.20 31.86 15.99
CA GLU A 716 11.46 31.48 16.63
C GLU A 716 12.59 31.39 15.60
N VAL A 717 13.82 31.61 16.02
CA VAL A 717 15.00 31.53 15.16
C VAL A 717 15.97 30.50 15.71
N PHE A 718 16.49 29.65 14.84
CA PHE A 718 17.41 28.56 15.14
C PHE A 718 18.72 28.76 14.38
N GLY A 719 19.84 28.39 15.02
CA GLY A 719 21.12 28.25 14.34
C GLY A 719 21.14 27.00 13.45
N MET A 720 22.12 26.91 12.54
CA MET A 720 22.29 25.75 11.64
C MET A 720 22.61 24.43 12.36
N ASN A 721 22.92 24.48 13.66
CA ASN A 721 23.10 23.31 14.53
C ASN A 721 21.81 22.88 15.25
N GLY A 722 20.66 23.45 14.90
CA GLY A 722 19.35 23.11 15.46
C GLY A 722 19.04 23.73 16.82
N LYS A 723 19.95 24.53 17.42
CA LYS A 723 19.67 25.22 18.69
C LYS A 723 18.89 26.50 18.46
N ARG A 724 17.84 26.75 19.27
CA ARG A 724 17.11 28.03 19.26
C ARG A 724 18.02 29.16 19.74
N VAL A 725 18.13 30.21 18.94
CA VAL A 725 18.99 31.37 19.21
C VAL A 725 18.20 32.65 19.52
N ALA A 726 16.94 32.73 19.08
CA ALA A 726 16.04 33.84 19.42
C ALA A 726 14.55 33.43 19.34
N THR A 727 13.69 34.17 20.01
CA THR A 727 12.23 34.13 19.83
C THR A 727 11.79 35.54 19.44
N LEU A 728 11.34 35.73 18.20
CA LEU A 728 10.93 37.03 17.68
C LEU A 728 9.53 37.43 18.18
N TYR A 729 8.66 36.45 18.40
CA TYR A 729 7.32 36.67 18.92
C TYR A 729 6.75 35.38 19.52
N LYS A 730 5.99 35.50 20.61
CA LYS A 730 5.18 34.41 21.17
C LYS A 730 3.95 35.00 21.83
N GLY A 731 2.78 34.80 21.23
CA GLY A 731 1.53 35.40 21.71
C GLY A 731 0.39 35.24 20.72
N ASN A 732 -0.76 35.83 21.03
CA ASN A 732 -1.94 35.76 20.18
C ASN A 732 -1.84 36.79 19.03
N LEU A 733 -1.82 36.33 17.78
CA LEU A 733 -1.88 37.20 16.59
C LEU A 733 -3.29 37.22 16.03
N ALA A 734 -3.74 38.39 15.57
CA ALA A 734 -4.96 38.50 14.78
C ALA A 734 -4.76 37.87 13.38
N ALA A 735 -5.85 37.50 12.71
CA ALA A 735 -5.80 37.11 11.29
C ALA A 735 -5.29 38.28 10.44
N GLY A 736 -4.40 38.02 9.49
CA GLY A 736 -3.78 39.05 8.65
C GLY A 736 -2.26 38.90 8.56
N THR A 737 -1.59 39.91 8.00
CA THR A 737 -0.13 39.90 7.83
C THR A 737 0.56 40.69 8.94
N SER A 738 1.48 40.04 9.65
CA SER A 738 2.33 40.60 10.70
C SER A 738 3.80 40.53 10.28
N ALA A 739 4.62 41.46 10.76
CA ALA A 739 6.05 41.52 10.44
C ALA A 739 6.91 41.51 11.72
N PHE A 740 8.00 40.76 11.70
CA PHE A 740 8.94 40.61 12.81
C PHE A 740 10.36 40.94 12.35
N SER A 741 11.11 41.65 13.18
CA SER A 741 12.46 42.13 12.85
C SER A 741 13.54 41.13 13.27
N LEU A 742 14.53 40.95 12.41
CA LEU A 742 15.80 40.25 12.66
C LEU A 742 16.97 41.24 12.83
N ALA A 743 16.70 42.53 13.01
CA ALA A 743 17.70 43.59 12.97
C ALA A 743 18.89 43.36 13.92
N ASP A 744 18.60 42.85 15.12
CA ASP A 744 19.55 42.67 16.23
C ASP A 744 20.29 41.33 16.20
N MET A 745 20.02 40.49 15.20
CA MET A 745 20.71 39.21 15.07
C MET A 745 22.10 39.40 14.41
N PRO A 746 23.14 38.68 14.89
CA PRO A 746 24.45 38.68 14.26
C PRO A 746 24.42 38.25 12.79
N LYS A 747 25.45 38.63 12.03
CA LYS A 747 25.61 38.15 10.66
C LYS A 747 25.77 36.63 10.65
N GLY A 748 25.02 35.94 9.81
CA GLY A 748 25.02 34.48 9.79
C GLY A 748 23.83 33.87 9.06
N ARG A 749 23.86 32.53 8.95
CA ARG A 749 22.75 31.71 8.43
C ARG A 749 21.93 31.19 9.60
N TYR A 750 20.62 31.35 9.51
CA TYR A 750 19.66 30.92 10.51
C TYR A 750 18.44 30.27 9.86
N ILE A 751 17.61 29.61 10.67
CA ILE A 751 16.31 29.08 10.26
C ILE A 751 15.26 29.78 11.12
N VAL A 752 14.33 30.49 10.49
CA VAL A 752 13.15 31.02 11.17
C VAL A 752 12.06 29.96 11.14
N ARG A 753 11.49 29.62 12.29
CA ARG A 753 10.36 28.70 12.45
C ARG A 753 9.15 29.48 12.96
N VAL A 754 8.01 29.29 12.32
CA VAL A 754 6.72 29.79 12.82
C VAL A 754 5.82 28.60 13.14
N LYS A 755 5.17 28.63 14.31
CA LYS A 755 4.20 27.62 14.75
C LYS A 755 2.99 28.28 15.40
N GLY A 756 1.78 27.91 14.98
CA GLY A 756 0.52 28.35 15.58
C GLY A 756 -0.43 29.06 14.60
N ALA A 757 -1.69 29.29 15.00
CA ALA A 757 -2.74 29.91 14.16
C ALA A 757 -2.87 29.33 12.73
N GLY A 758 -2.73 28.00 12.60
CA GLY A 758 -2.84 27.30 11.30
C GLY A 758 -1.61 27.42 10.40
N ILE A 759 -0.45 27.83 10.93
CA ILE A 759 0.83 27.77 10.22
C ILE A 759 1.87 26.94 10.99
N ALA A 760 2.61 26.11 10.26
CA ALA A 760 3.84 25.46 10.71
C ALA A 760 4.84 25.52 9.56
N ALA A 761 5.73 26.51 9.59
CA ALA A 761 6.63 26.79 8.47
C ALA A 761 8.04 27.11 8.96
N THR A 762 9.05 26.74 8.17
CA THR A 762 10.44 27.09 8.42
C THR A 762 11.08 27.69 7.18
N GLN A 763 11.78 28.81 7.32
CA GLN A 763 12.47 29.48 6.22
C GLN A 763 13.94 29.75 6.60
N PRO A 764 14.91 29.36 5.76
CA PRO A 764 16.30 29.78 5.96
C PRO A 764 16.43 31.28 5.70
N VAL A 765 17.19 31.97 6.56
CA VAL A 765 17.53 33.39 6.39
C VAL A 765 19.03 33.59 6.47
N LEU A 766 19.56 34.38 5.55
CA LEU A 766 20.93 34.87 5.58
C LEU A 766 20.92 36.34 6.00
N ILE A 767 21.47 36.64 7.17
CA ILE A 767 21.65 38.00 7.66
C ILE A 767 23.05 38.46 7.21
N LYS A 768 23.08 39.35 6.22
CA LYS A 768 24.30 39.86 5.57
C LYS A 768 25.01 40.96 6.36
#